data_AF-A0A933JCB1-F1
#
_entry.id   AF-A0A933JCB1-F1
#
_cell.length_a   1.000
_cell.length_b   1.000
_cell.length_c   1.000
_cell.angle_alpha   90.00
_cell.angle_beta   90.00
_cell.angle_gamma   90.00
#
_symmetry.space_group_name_H-M   'P 1'
#
loop_
_entity.id
_entity.type
_entity.pdbx_description
1 polymer ?
#
loop_
_entity_poly.entity_id
_entity_poly.type
_entity_poly.pdbx_seq_one_letter_code
_entity_poly.pdbx_strand_id
1 'polypeptide(L)'
;MQEKTENRTSPDDAQNGHTAGVNQSAVIHKLAPPRSGSDVVGKLRQTGVGRLYTNHLKHNPAIRSVVIWVWKNFYPVYLRYFVITRSRKWKRLVRFSDFIKDGSVNRYTLAESCIVESPIPRVFPITDQEHLAPPAERYTFPKVQVAIVNDALQYGGTNLVFVGDSAICHDLYDFKSDFTSEELHGRAVIDTKRGRMRCFSHDESPEQVAEAATFVDACASNYAHWMTEVLPRIALFCAESQFRDVPIVINDGLHKNIMESLLLIAGGGREIITLPVGRALAIHKLYLTSVTGYVPFDRRSNKLSGHSHGLFSPEALKRLSQRLSGKIPEIEGRTWPEKIFLRRNSGTRKVTNAAKLEQLLVRCGYTVVEPEKLTLSEQLHYFRNAKAIIGATGAAFANAIFCQCDARVTVLMSKHENMIYRYWCNMLAPLGVKVDYILGHIVDNHHFGIHGDFEVVLEDVIEMLEADGSYKVPAEVFTWLNALEIAEKQEAERSTLIHPTALVALEARLGEGVEIGPYSIIHGNVVLGNRVKVAAYCELGIATPLGDGSPLVIGDDALIRSHSVFYESSSFGAKLVTGHRVTVRENTVAGTGFQIGTLSEIQGDCTIGNYVRFQSNVFVGKKTTIGNFVWVLPYVVLTNDPTPPSDNLIGCTLEDFASIAAASVVLPGVTVGHHALVAAKACVTKDVPPHKVVAGVPARVVGDTKDIKLRNGSGEPAYPWTRHFTRGYPEAIVAGWVNEEGKND
;
A
#
# COMPACT_ATOMS: atom_id res chain seq x y z
N MET A 1 12.86 -32.61 42.37
CA MET A 1 11.84 -32.67 41.29
C MET A 1 11.69 -31.25 40.77
N GLN A 2 12.58 -30.71 39.92
CA GLN A 2 12.85 -31.07 38.53
C GLN A 2 11.58 -31.43 37.76
N GLU A 3 10.96 -30.41 37.16
CA GLU A 3 10.13 -30.56 35.97
C GLU A 3 10.66 -29.62 34.89
N LYS A 4 11.07 -30.25 33.80
CA LYS A 4 11.63 -29.65 32.59
C LYS A 4 10.52 -28.95 31.81
N THR A 5 10.73 -27.71 31.41
CA THR A 5 9.99 -27.10 30.30
C THR A 5 10.95 -26.92 29.15
N GLU A 6 10.73 -27.70 28.10
CA GLU A 6 11.53 -27.78 26.89
C GLU A 6 11.39 -26.49 26.06
N ASN A 7 12.55 -25.95 25.67
CA ASN A 7 12.68 -24.90 24.68
C ASN A 7 12.24 -25.46 23.31
N ARG A 8 11.17 -24.88 22.74
CA ARG A 8 10.81 -25.07 21.34
C ARG A 8 11.84 -24.34 20.45
N THR A 9 12.73 -25.11 19.83
CA THR A 9 13.52 -24.70 18.68
C THR A 9 12.62 -24.50 17.46
N SER A 10 12.78 -23.38 16.77
CA SER A 10 12.12 -23.05 15.50
C SER A 10 12.49 -24.04 14.39
N PRO A 11 11.56 -24.44 13.51
CA PRO A 11 11.79 -25.47 12.51
C PRO A 11 12.41 -24.94 11.20
N ASP A 12 13.56 -24.25 11.30
CA ASP A 12 14.31 -23.76 10.12
C ASP A 12 15.72 -24.41 9.96
N ASP A 13 16.15 -25.28 10.88
CA ASP A 13 17.49 -25.88 10.87
C ASP A 13 17.60 -27.24 10.14
N ALA A 14 16.61 -27.61 9.32
CA ALA A 14 16.56 -28.92 8.66
C ALA A 14 16.40 -28.85 7.13
N GLN A 15 17.28 -28.12 6.44
CA GLN A 15 17.56 -28.34 5.01
C GLN A 15 19.05 -28.13 4.70
N ASN A 16 19.91 -29.02 5.22
CA ASN A 16 21.25 -29.23 4.65
C ASN A 16 21.12 -30.24 3.50
N GLY A 17 20.77 -29.73 2.32
CA GLY A 17 20.77 -30.47 1.05
C GLY A 17 21.78 -29.87 0.07
N HIS A 18 22.87 -30.61 -0.16
CA HIS A 18 23.83 -30.51 -1.26
C HIS A 18 24.25 -29.12 -1.77
N THR A 19 25.29 -28.54 -1.16
CA THR A 19 26.18 -27.58 -1.82
C THR A 19 27.30 -28.33 -2.55
N ALA A 20 27.11 -28.58 -3.84
CA ALA A 20 28.20 -28.98 -4.72
C ALA A 20 29.01 -27.74 -5.16
N GLY A 21 30.26 -27.65 -4.72
CA GLY A 21 31.35 -26.97 -5.44
C GLY A 21 31.60 -25.50 -5.16
N VAL A 22 32.41 -25.19 -4.13
CA VAL A 22 33.73 -24.50 -4.23
C VAL A 22 34.49 -24.82 -2.94
N ASN A 23 35.32 -25.87 -2.95
CA ASN A 23 36.28 -26.15 -1.86
C ASN A 23 37.52 -25.26 -2.06
N GLN A 24 37.44 -23.99 -1.65
CA GLN A 24 38.62 -23.14 -1.44
C GLN A 24 38.69 -22.80 0.04
N SER A 25 39.56 -23.48 0.78
CA SER A 25 39.77 -23.29 2.22
C SER A 25 40.46 -21.95 2.49
N ALA A 26 39.68 -20.86 2.54
CA ALA A 26 40.14 -19.60 3.12
C ALA A 26 40.17 -19.70 4.64
N VAL A 27 41.18 -19.09 5.28
CA VAL A 27 41.26 -19.00 6.74
C VAL A 27 40.40 -17.82 7.17
N ILE A 28 39.22 -18.08 7.72
CA ILE A 28 38.32 -17.03 8.22
C ILE A 28 38.62 -16.80 9.70
N HIS A 29 39.24 -15.67 10.00
CA HIS A 29 39.48 -15.21 11.36
C HIS A 29 38.30 -14.33 11.83
N LYS A 30 37.50 -14.85 12.75
CA LYS A 30 36.32 -14.17 13.28
C LYS A 30 36.56 -13.54 14.64
N LEU A 31 36.53 -12.20 14.69
CA LEU A 31 36.61 -11.47 15.95
C LEU A 31 35.35 -11.65 16.79
N ALA A 32 35.52 -11.76 18.11
CA ALA A 32 34.40 -11.84 19.04
C ALA A 32 33.52 -10.57 18.99
N PRO A 33 32.19 -10.70 19.09
CA PRO A 33 31.28 -9.55 19.14
C PRO A 33 31.53 -8.69 20.39
N PRO A 34 31.14 -7.40 20.38
CA PRO A 34 31.42 -6.50 21.50
C PRO A 34 30.63 -6.92 22.76
N ARG A 35 31.28 -6.80 23.94
CA ARG A 35 30.72 -7.19 25.25
C ARG A 35 29.50 -6.36 25.69
N SER A 36 29.25 -5.20 25.04
CA SER A 36 28.03 -4.39 25.17
C SER A 36 27.76 -3.66 23.84
N GLY A 37 26.51 -3.28 23.54
CA GLY A 37 26.16 -2.55 22.32
C GLY A 37 27.10 -1.36 22.10
N SER A 38 27.82 -1.35 20.98
CA SER A 38 28.92 -0.41 20.71
C SER A 38 28.43 0.94 20.16
N ASP A 39 27.23 0.97 19.57
CA ASP A 39 26.54 2.18 19.11
C ASP A 39 25.19 2.40 19.82
N VAL A 40 24.63 3.62 19.71
CA VAL A 40 23.41 4.04 20.42
C VAL A 40 22.22 3.14 20.07
N VAL A 41 22.09 2.79 18.79
CA VAL A 41 21.00 1.95 18.27
C VAL A 41 21.14 0.51 18.79
N GLY A 42 22.35 -0.03 18.83
CA GLY A 42 22.68 -1.35 19.32
C GLY A 42 22.42 -1.48 20.82
N LYS A 43 22.79 -0.46 21.61
CA LYS A 43 22.43 -0.40 23.05
C LYS A 43 20.92 -0.42 23.26
N LEU A 44 20.18 0.38 22.48
CA LEU A 44 18.72 0.40 22.52
C LEU A 44 18.12 -0.96 22.16
N ARG A 45 18.60 -1.62 21.09
CA ARG A 45 18.15 -2.95 20.67
C ARG A 45 18.36 -4.03 21.73
N GLN A 46 19.37 -3.91 22.58
CA GLN A 46 19.66 -4.87 23.65
C GLN A 46 18.74 -4.70 24.88
N THR A 47 18.08 -3.55 25.04
CA THR A 47 17.10 -3.33 26.13
C THR A 47 15.87 -4.25 25.99
N GLY A 48 15.10 -4.44 27.07
CA GLY A 48 13.85 -5.21 27.01
C GLY A 48 12.84 -4.63 26.01
N VAL A 49 12.69 -3.30 26.00
CA VAL A 49 11.84 -2.57 25.04
C VAL A 49 12.36 -2.72 23.60
N GLY A 50 13.68 -2.64 23.41
CA GLY A 50 14.31 -2.81 22.10
C GLY A 50 14.14 -4.21 21.52
N ARG A 51 14.26 -5.25 22.34
CA ARG A 51 13.99 -6.64 21.95
C ARG A 51 12.51 -6.87 21.63
N LEU A 52 11.61 -6.37 22.47
CA LEU A 52 10.16 -6.41 22.22
C LEU A 52 9.81 -5.75 20.88
N TYR A 53 10.36 -4.57 20.61
CA TYR A 53 10.18 -3.90 19.33
C TYR A 53 10.73 -4.73 18.17
N THR A 54 12.00 -5.14 18.25
CA THR A 54 12.69 -5.82 17.15
C THR A 54 12.05 -7.17 16.80
N ASN A 55 11.61 -7.93 17.81
CA ASN A 55 11.09 -9.27 17.63
C ASN A 55 9.58 -9.29 17.32
N HIS A 56 8.79 -8.37 17.89
CA HIS A 56 7.34 -8.46 17.84
C HIS A 56 6.66 -7.25 17.20
N LEU A 57 7.11 -6.03 17.49
CA LEU A 57 6.36 -4.81 17.07
C LEU A 57 6.81 -4.22 15.73
N LYS A 58 8.06 -4.46 15.30
CA LYS A 58 8.64 -3.87 14.08
C LYS A 58 7.89 -4.23 12.79
N HIS A 59 7.13 -5.32 12.81
CA HIS A 59 6.32 -5.79 11.69
C HIS A 59 5.00 -5.01 11.54
N ASN A 60 4.57 -4.25 12.56
CA ASN A 60 3.39 -3.39 12.47
C ASN A 60 3.76 -2.03 11.83
N PRO A 61 3.16 -1.65 10.68
CA PRO A 61 3.51 -0.42 9.97
C PRO A 61 3.26 0.86 10.79
N ALA A 62 2.17 0.93 11.55
CA ALA A 62 1.83 2.10 12.34
C ALA A 62 2.84 2.33 13.47
N ILE A 63 3.21 1.26 14.19
CA ILE A 63 4.23 1.33 15.25
C ILE A 63 5.58 1.72 14.66
N ARG A 64 5.96 1.13 13.52
CA ARG A 64 7.20 1.44 12.82
C ARG A 64 7.26 2.91 12.40
N SER A 65 6.17 3.47 11.88
CA SER A 65 6.06 4.88 11.51
C SER A 65 6.22 5.81 12.71
N VAL A 66 5.59 5.50 13.84
CA VAL A 66 5.76 6.26 15.09
C VAL A 66 7.21 6.20 15.58
N VAL A 67 7.84 5.02 15.59
CA VAL A 67 9.24 4.88 16.02
C VAL A 67 10.19 5.64 15.10
N ILE A 68 9.97 5.61 13.78
CA ILE A 68 10.75 6.40 12.81
C ILE A 68 10.56 7.90 13.07
N TRP A 69 9.32 8.35 13.33
CA TRP A 69 9.04 9.75 13.63
C TRP A 69 9.71 10.19 14.93
N VAL A 70 9.62 9.39 16.01
CA VAL A 70 10.30 9.65 17.29
C VAL A 70 11.81 9.71 17.08
N TRP A 71 12.37 8.76 16.33
CA TRP A 71 13.79 8.77 16.01
C TRP A 71 14.16 10.04 15.25
N LYS A 72 13.50 10.36 14.13
CA LYS A 72 13.82 11.55 13.32
C LYS A 72 13.76 12.87 14.11
N ASN A 73 12.80 13.02 15.03
CA ASN A 73 12.59 14.27 15.77
C ASN A 73 13.42 14.35 17.07
N PHE A 74 13.55 13.23 17.79
CA PHE A 74 14.18 13.22 19.13
C PHE A 74 15.66 12.84 19.08
N TYR A 75 16.09 12.07 18.08
CA TYR A 75 17.49 11.66 17.93
C TYR A 75 18.46 12.84 17.77
N PRO A 76 18.15 13.89 16.98
CA PRO A 76 19.01 15.08 16.91
C PRO A 76 19.12 15.82 18.25
N VAL A 77 18.04 15.88 19.03
CA VAL A 77 18.02 16.50 20.37
C VAL A 77 18.85 15.66 21.35
N TYR A 78 18.67 14.34 21.34
CA TYR A 78 19.44 13.40 22.15
C TYR A 78 20.94 13.50 21.87
N LEU A 79 21.33 13.50 20.59
CA LEU A 79 22.71 13.71 20.16
C LEU A 79 23.28 15.01 20.72
N ARG A 80 22.55 16.12 20.56
CA ARG A 80 23.01 17.47 20.94
C ARG A 80 23.24 17.63 22.44
N TYR A 81 22.35 17.10 23.27
CA TYR A 81 22.36 17.38 24.72
C TYR A 81 22.96 16.25 25.58
N PHE A 82 22.83 14.99 25.17
CA PHE A 82 23.21 13.85 26.01
C PHE A 82 24.46 13.11 25.52
N VAL A 83 24.73 13.12 24.21
CA VAL A 83 25.89 12.41 23.63
C VAL A 83 27.09 13.34 23.41
N ILE A 84 26.88 14.53 22.82
CA ILE A 84 27.94 15.52 22.58
C ILE A 84 28.53 16.07 23.90
N THR A 85 27.79 16.04 25.00
CA THR A 85 28.26 16.50 26.31
C THR A 85 29.11 15.46 27.06
N ARG A 86 29.00 14.15 26.75
CA ARG A 86 29.57 13.05 27.55
C ARG A 86 30.71 12.24 26.90
N SER A 87 30.98 12.39 25.61
CA SER A 87 32.01 11.62 24.87
C SER A 87 33.30 12.40 24.50
N ARG A 88 34.31 11.69 23.99
CA ARG A 88 35.72 12.11 23.89
C ARG A 88 36.04 13.14 22.78
N LYS A 89 37.32 13.54 22.71
CA LYS A 89 37.92 14.56 21.83
C LYS A 89 37.44 14.51 20.37
N TRP A 90 37.27 15.69 19.78
CA TRP A 90 37.07 15.87 18.33
C TRP A 90 38.30 15.37 17.56
N LYS A 91 38.07 14.69 16.44
CA LYS A 91 39.10 14.29 15.49
C LYS A 91 38.99 15.11 14.22
N ARG A 92 40.12 15.41 13.58
CA ARG A 92 40.14 16.10 12.28
C ARG A 92 39.63 15.14 11.21
N LEU A 93 38.65 15.57 10.42
CA LEU A 93 38.16 14.79 9.30
C LEU A 93 39.01 15.13 8.07
N VAL A 94 39.67 14.13 7.50
CA VAL A 94 40.65 14.31 6.42
C VAL A 94 40.23 13.44 5.23
N ARG A 95 40.17 14.03 4.03
CA ARG A 95 39.90 13.23 2.82
C ARG A 95 41.10 12.36 2.50
N PHE A 96 40.87 11.19 1.91
CA PHE A 96 41.92 10.23 1.57
C PHE A 96 43.00 10.87 0.68
N SER A 97 42.60 11.60 -0.36
CA SER A 97 43.52 12.33 -1.26
C SER A 97 44.35 13.39 -0.53
N ASP A 98 43.77 14.11 0.43
CA ASP A 98 44.48 15.10 1.26
C ASP A 98 45.47 14.42 2.20
N PHE A 99 45.11 13.26 2.77
CA PHE A 99 45.96 12.50 3.68
C PHE A 99 47.25 11.99 2.99
N ILE A 100 47.17 11.64 1.70
CA ILE A 100 48.29 11.07 0.94
C ILE A 100 49.06 12.12 0.11
N LYS A 101 48.69 13.41 0.24
CA LYS A 101 49.21 14.50 -0.59
C LYS A 101 50.70 14.80 -0.34
N ASP A 102 51.14 14.68 0.91
CA ASP A 102 52.47 15.10 1.36
C ASP A 102 53.62 14.16 0.93
N GLY A 103 53.34 13.12 0.13
CA GLY A 103 54.35 12.22 -0.45
C GLY A 103 55.05 11.28 0.54
N SER A 104 54.77 11.40 1.83
CA SER A 104 55.30 10.58 2.92
C SER A 104 54.70 9.16 3.00
N VAL A 105 53.72 8.86 2.15
CA VAL A 105 52.94 7.62 2.18
C VAL A 105 53.15 6.84 0.88
N ASN A 106 53.59 5.58 0.99
CA ASN A 106 53.71 4.68 -0.15
C ASN A 106 52.35 4.45 -0.78
N ARG A 107 52.26 4.62 -2.11
CA ARG A 107 51.01 4.52 -2.87
C ARG A 107 51.15 3.74 -4.16
N TYR A 108 50.12 2.99 -4.49
CA TYR A 108 50.03 2.17 -5.70
C TYR A 108 48.75 2.52 -6.45
N THR A 109 48.84 2.62 -7.76
CA THR A 109 47.68 2.90 -8.60
C THR A 109 47.05 1.59 -9.04
N LEU A 110 45.75 1.43 -8.82
CA LEU A 110 44.97 0.29 -9.29
C LEU A 110 44.20 0.62 -10.58
N ALA A 111 43.70 1.86 -10.71
CA ALA A 111 43.06 2.35 -11.92
C ALA A 111 43.28 3.86 -12.07
N GLU A 112 43.51 4.31 -13.31
CA GLU A 112 43.65 5.73 -13.64
C GLU A 112 42.32 6.49 -13.51
N SER A 113 42.39 7.81 -13.35
CA SER A 113 41.20 8.66 -13.43
C SER A 113 40.60 8.61 -14.83
N CYS A 114 39.27 8.63 -14.93
CA CYS A 114 38.59 8.60 -16.23
C CYS A 114 37.38 9.53 -16.25
N ILE A 115 36.98 9.94 -17.45
CA ILE A 115 35.70 10.62 -17.68
C ILE A 115 34.64 9.54 -17.89
N VAL A 116 33.54 9.65 -17.16
CA VAL A 116 32.40 8.75 -17.23
C VAL A 116 31.23 9.51 -17.81
N GLU A 117 30.70 9.01 -18.91
CA GLU A 117 29.47 9.52 -19.52
C GLU A 117 28.26 9.05 -18.69
N SER A 118 27.33 9.97 -18.45
CA SER A 118 26.11 9.76 -17.68
C SER A 118 24.91 10.05 -18.58
N PRO A 119 24.62 9.18 -19.56
CA PRO A 119 23.54 9.42 -20.51
C PRO A 119 22.19 9.50 -19.82
N ILE A 120 21.29 10.32 -20.37
CA ILE A 120 19.90 10.35 -19.94
C ILE A 120 19.24 9.05 -20.45
N PRO A 121 18.79 8.17 -19.55
CA PRO A 121 18.15 6.93 -19.96
C PRO A 121 16.74 7.23 -20.46
N ARG A 122 16.21 6.37 -21.33
CA ARG A 122 14.83 6.51 -21.80
C ARG A 122 13.87 6.13 -20.69
N VAL A 123 12.70 6.75 -20.70
CA VAL A 123 11.65 6.50 -19.73
C VAL A 123 10.31 6.37 -20.43
N PHE A 124 9.46 5.53 -19.86
CA PHE A 124 8.11 5.29 -20.32
C PHE A 124 7.13 5.58 -19.16
N PRO A 125 6.10 6.42 -19.40
CA PRO A 125 5.82 7.13 -20.66
C PRO A 125 6.88 8.22 -20.93
N ILE A 126 7.08 8.58 -22.20
CA ILE A 126 8.13 9.54 -22.60
C ILE A 126 7.97 10.93 -21.94
N THR A 127 6.76 11.26 -21.50
CA THR A 127 6.44 12.49 -20.77
C THR A 127 7.19 12.63 -19.45
N ASP A 128 7.74 11.53 -18.91
CA ASP A 128 8.47 11.53 -17.66
C ASP A 128 9.97 11.83 -17.80
N GLN A 129 10.44 12.12 -19.02
CA GLN A 129 11.87 12.31 -19.34
C GLN A 129 12.54 13.40 -18.48
N GLU A 130 11.80 14.45 -18.12
CA GLU A 130 12.30 15.55 -17.29
C GLU A 130 12.68 15.10 -15.86
N HIS A 131 12.02 14.07 -15.31
CA HIS A 131 12.36 13.53 -13.99
C HIS A 131 13.77 12.91 -13.95
N LEU A 132 14.30 12.53 -15.11
CA LEU A 132 15.58 11.87 -15.27
C LEU A 132 16.68 12.86 -15.69
N ALA A 133 16.48 14.18 -15.65
CA ALA A 133 17.46 15.17 -16.14
C ALA A 133 18.73 15.28 -15.25
N PRO A 134 19.95 15.24 -15.84
CA PRO A 134 21.25 15.69 -15.32
C PRO A 134 21.40 16.65 -14.14
N PRO A 135 22.29 16.49 -13.12
CA PRO A 135 23.08 17.65 -12.69
C PRO A 135 24.29 17.87 -13.60
N ALA A 136 24.80 16.81 -14.25
CA ALA A 136 25.88 16.84 -15.22
C ALA A 136 25.80 15.63 -16.17
N GLU A 137 26.02 15.86 -17.47
CA GLU A 137 26.00 14.79 -18.51
C GLU A 137 27.20 13.85 -18.44
N ARG A 138 28.27 14.25 -17.73
CA ARG A 138 29.49 13.47 -17.49
C ARG A 138 30.12 13.85 -16.16
N TYR A 139 30.92 12.95 -15.59
CA TYR A 139 31.72 13.20 -14.38
C TYR A 139 33.12 12.60 -14.50
N THR A 140 34.09 13.18 -13.79
CA THR A 140 35.43 12.60 -13.68
C THR A 140 35.48 11.70 -12.46
N PHE A 141 35.67 10.39 -12.68
CA PHE A 141 35.93 9.47 -11.59
C PHE A 141 37.42 9.54 -11.22
N PRO A 142 37.76 9.75 -9.93
CA PRO A 142 39.14 9.92 -9.51
C PRO A 142 39.93 8.62 -9.63
N LYS A 143 41.25 8.75 -9.55
CA LYS A 143 42.19 7.64 -9.56
C LYS A 143 41.91 6.67 -8.40
N VAL A 144 41.86 5.36 -8.67
CA VAL A 144 41.71 4.33 -7.64
C VAL A 144 43.11 3.88 -7.22
N GLN A 145 43.43 4.04 -5.94
CA GLN A 145 44.77 3.79 -5.41
C GLN A 145 44.74 3.05 -4.08
N VAL A 146 45.88 2.50 -3.70
CA VAL A 146 46.15 1.94 -2.37
C VAL A 146 47.21 2.79 -1.72
N ALA A 147 47.02 3.18 -0.47
CA ALA A 147 48.02 3.85 0.35
C ALA A 147 48.35 3.00 1.58
N ILE A 148 49.63 2.95 1.96
CA ILE A 148 50.07 2.23 3.16
C ILE A 148 50.07 3.17 4.35
N VAL A 149 49.11 2.98 5.24
CA VAL A 149 48.90 3.80 6.44
C VAL A 149 49.41 3.05 7.65
N ASN A 150 50.34 3.64 8.40
CA ASN A 150 50.86 3.00 9.60
C ASN A 150 50.01 3.34 10.84
N ASP A 151 49.91 2.38 11.76
CA ASP A 151 49.27 2.51 13.07
C ASP A 151 47.82 3.02 13.00
N ALA A 152 47.02 2.34 12.19
CA ALA A 152 45.63 2.68 11.95
C ALA A 152 44.68 1.86 12.83
N LEU A 153 43.53 2.46 13.16
CA LEU A 153 42.43 1.79 13.85
C LEU A 153 41.20 1.77 12.94
N GLN A 154 40.73 0.57 12.60
CA GLN A 154 39.53 0.34 11.80
C GLN A 154 38.39 -0.15 12.69
N TYR A 155 37.20 0.44 12.58
CA TYR A 155 36.00 -0.08 13.25
C TYR A 155 35.10 -0.83 12.27
N GLY A 156 34.40 -1.86 12.73
CA GLY A 156 33.38 -2.55 11.95
C GLY A 156 32.17 -1.64 11.65
N GLY A 157 31.68 -1.66 10.41
CA GLY A 157 30.48 -0.91 9.99
C GLY A 157 30.70 0.58 9.72
N THR A 158 31.92 1.01 9.39
CA THR A 158 32.24 2.39 9.00
C THR A 158 33.31 2.42 7.92
N ASN A 159 33.22 3.39 7.02
CA ASN A 159 34.19 3.63 5.96
C ASN A 159 35.36 4.52 6.45
N LEU A 160 35.32 4.93 7.72
CA LEU A 160 36.28 5.82 8.33
C LEU A 160 37.44 5.05 8.96
N VAL A 161 38.66 5.49 8.66
CA VAL A 161 39.90 4.95 9.24
C VAL A 161 40.49 5.96 10.22
N PHE A 162 40.87 5.54 11.41
CA PHE A 162 41.41 6.45 12.43
C PHE A 162 42.93 6.33 12.53
N VAL A 163 43.62 7.48 12.46
CA VAL A 163 45.10 7.56 12.59
C VAL A 163 45.43 8.75 13.48
N GLY A 164 45.97 8.47 14.66
CA GLY A 164 46.19 9.49 15.69
C GLY A 164 44.93 10.32 15.97
N ASP A 165 45.01 11.63 15.78
CA ASP A 165 43.90 12.58 15.94
C ASP A 165 43.08 12.84 14.66
N SER A 166 43.35 12.10 13.58
CA SER A 166 42.61 12.21 12.32
C SER A 166 41.66 11.02 12.09
N ALA A 167 40.57 11.28 11.39
CA ALA A 167 39.69 10.30 10.80
C ALA A 167 39.71 10.50 9.29
N ILE A 168 40.21 9.51 8.56
CA ILE A 168 40.32 9.50 7.11
C ILE A 168 39.00 9.04 6.53
N CYS A 169 38.47 9.79 5.56
CA CYS A 169 37.25 9.47 4.82
C CYS A 169 37.52 9.45 3.32
N HIS A 170 36.68 8.77 2.54
CA HIS A 170 36.90 8.68 1.09
C HIS A 170 36.57 10.00 0.36
N ASP A 171 37.18 10.20 -0.80
CA ASP A 171 37.10 11.47 -1.53
C ASP A 171 35.72 11.78 -2.10
N LEU A 172 34.91 10.75 -2.38
CA LEU A 172 33.58 10.92 -2.97
C LEU A 172 32.49 11.46 -2.01
N TYR A 173 32.78 11.63 -0.70
CA TYR A 173 31.79 12.18 0.22
C TYR A 173 31.49 13.65 -0.09
N ASP A 174 30.21 13.97 -0.25
CA ASP A 174 29.71 15.34 -0.17
C ASP A 174 29.07 15.62 1.20
N PHE A 175 29.91 15.98 2.17
CA PHE A 175 29.46 16.34 3.51
C PHE A 175 28.51 17.55 3.56
N LYS A 176 28.49 18.41 2.53
CA LYS A 176 27.59 19.57 2.52
C LYS A 176 26.16 19.15 2.18
N SER A 177 26.03 18.22 1.23
CA SER A 177 24.74 17.85 0.65
C SER A 177 24.14 16.59 1.28
N ASP A 178 24.97 15.65 1.72
CA ASP A 178 24.53 14.31 2.14
C ASP A 178 24.89 14.00 3.61
N PHE A 179 24.03 13.24 4.27
CA PHE A 179 24.34 12.56 5.53
C PHE A 179 25.16 11.31 5.26
N THR A 180 26.16 11.02 6.10
CA THR A 180 26.86 9.73 6.03
C THR A 180 26.09 8.65 6.78
N SER A 181 26.36 7.38 6.44
CA SER A 181 25.77 6.24 7.15
C SER A 181 26.13 6.25 8.64
N GLU A 182 27.33 6.73 9.01
CA GLU A 182 27.76 6.84 10.40
C GLU A 182 26.91 7.84 11.20
N GLU A 183 26.45 8.93 10.58
CA GLU A 183 25.52 9.88 11.22
C GLU A 183 24.12 9.27 11.38
N LEU A 184 23.61 8.62 10.32
CA LEU A 184 22.26 8.06 10.30
C LEU A 184 22.09 6.87 11.26
N HIS A 185 23.15 6.08 11.45
CA HIS A 185 23.18 4.97 12.41
C HIS A 185 23.65 5.38 13.80
N GLY A 186 24.02 6.65 13.98
CA GLY A 186 24.41 7.16 15.29
C GLY A 186 25.73 6.65 15.82
N ARG A 187 26.68 6.43 14.92
CA ARG A 187 28.06 6.04 15.22
C ARG A 187 28.97 7.25 15.32
N ALA A 188 28.63 8.35 14.64
CA ALA A 188 29.40 9.58 14.67
C ALA A 188 28.52 10.84 14.58
N VAL A 189 29.09 11.97 15.00
CA VAL A 189 28.61 13.32 14.64
C VAL A 189 29.70 14.02 13.83
N ILE A 190 29.29 14.68 12.75
CA ILE A 190 30.18 15.39 11.83
C ILE A 190 29.87 16.89 11.87
N ASP A 191 30.89 17.70 12.13
CA ASP A 191 30.86 19.16 12.07
C ASP A 191 31.47 19.57 10.73
N THR A 192 30.61 19.69 9.72
CA THR A 192 30.98 19.93 8.32
C THR A 192 31.63 21.30 8.11
N LYS A 193 31.31 22.28 8.95
CA LYS A 193 31.88 23.65 8.90
C LYS A 193 33.33 23.67 9.37
N ARG A 194 33.65 22.90 10.42
CA ARG A 194 34.98 22.87 11.02
C ARG A 194 35.83 21.68 10.55
N GLY A 195 35.32 20.85 9.63
CA GLY A 195 36.06 19.71 9.07
C GLY A 195 36.50 18.71 10.14
N ARG A 196 35.62 18.41 11.10
CA ARG A 196 35.94 17.55 12.25
C ARG A 196 34.77 16.67 12.60
N MET A 197 35.07 15.55 13.25
CA MET A 197 34.06 14.58 13.63
C MET A 197 34.30 14.05 15.04
N ARG A 198 33.29 13.35 15.56
CA ARG A 198 33.35 12.66 16.83
C ARG A 198 32.71 11.29 16.71
N CYS A 199 33.47 10.25 17.02
CA CYS A 199 33.01 8.86 17.03
C CYS A 199 32.43 8.51 18.41
N PHE A 200 31.36 7.73 18.43
CA PHE A 200 30.74 7.23 19.66
C PHE A 200 31.13 5.79 19.98
N SER A 201 31.59 5.04 18.98
CA SER A 201 32.12 3.69 19.18
C SER A 201 33.48 3.75 19.88
N HIS A 202 33.65 2.92 20.91
CA HIS A 202 34.92 2.74 21.59
C HIS A 202 35.12 1.26 21.89
N ASP A 203 36.22 0.70 21.39
CA ASP A 203 36.72 -0.60 21.80
C ASP A 203 37.87 -0.38 22.79
N GLU A 204 37.74 -0.95 24.00
CA GLU A 204 38.74 -0.80 25.08
C GLU A 204 39.97 -1.67 24.85
N SER A 205 39.80 -2.76 24.10
CA SER A 205 40.86 -3.73 23.82
C SER A 205 40.78 -4.19 22.36
N PRO A 206 41.13 -3.31 21.40
CA PRO A 206 41.21 -3.68 20.00
C PRO A 206 42.27 -4.76 19.80
N GLU A 207 41.94 -5.78 19.02
CA GLU A 207 42.91 -6.78 18.60
C GLU A 207 43.94 -6.15 17.66
N GLN A 208 45.17 -6.66 17.67
CA GLN A 208 46.28 -6.11 16.89
C GLN A 208 46.69 -7.09 15.80
N VAL A 209 46.87 -6.57 14.59
CA VAL A 209 47.43 -7.32 13.45
C VAL A 209 48.57 -6.54 12.83
N ALA A 210 49.58 -7.28 12.35
CA ALA A 210 50.79 -6.68 11.77
C ALA A 210 50.47 -5.91 10.47
N GLU A 211 49.71 -6.52 9.56
CA GLU A 211 49.27 -5.88 8.33
C GLU A 211 47.93 -6.43 7.85
N ALA A 212 47.13 -5.58 7.20
CA ALA A 212 45.88 -5.98 6.56
C ALA A 212 45.39 -4.90 5.58
N ALA A 213 44.53 -5.28 4.64
CA ALA A 213 43.78 -4.38 3.76
C ALA A 213 42.33 -4.27 4.23
N THR A 214 41.81 -3.05 4.36
CA THR A 214 40.45 -2.84 4.88
C THR A 214 39.43 -2.54 3.77
N PHE A 215 38.33 -3.29 3.80
CA PHE A 215 37.15 -3.12 2.94
C PHE A 215 35.87 -3.16 3.76
N VAL A 216 35.98 -2.81 5.04
CA VAL A 216 34.83 -2.60 5.90
C VAL A 216 34.03 -1.43 5.36
N ASP A 217 32.72 -1.64 5.22
CA ASP A 217 31.82 -0.62 4.73
C ASP A 217 30.54 -0.56 5.56
N ALA A 218 30.01 0.64 5.79
CA ALA A 218 28.77 0.83 6.54
C ALA A 218 27.56 0.14 5.88
N CYS A 219 27.64 -0.15 4.57
CA CYS A 219 26.60 -0.79 3.77
C CYS A 219 27.05 -2.11 3.14
N ALA A 220 28.19 -2.68 3.54
CA ALA A 220 28.66 -3.98 3.06
C ALA A 220 27.63 -5.11 3.19
N SER A 221 26.71 -5.03 4.15
CA SER A 221 25.64 -6.03 4.33
C SER A 221 24.52 -5.94 3.28
N ASN A 222 24.44 -4.85 2.52
CA ASN A 222 23.48 -4.70 1.43
C ASN A 222 24.12 -5.19 0.13
N TYR A 223 23.48 -6.15 -0.53
CA TYR A 223 24.01 -6.81 -1.72
C TYR A 223 24.35 -5.85 -2.86
N ALA A 224 23.58 -4.78 -3.08
CA ALA A 224 23.88 -3.80 -4.13
C ALA A 224 25.18 -3.05 -3.83
N HIS A 225 25.25 -2.41 -2.66
CA HIS A 225 26.46 -1.69 -2.22
C HIS A 225 27.69 -2.60 -2.18
N TRP A 226 27.52 -3.87 -1.78
CA TRP A 226 28.58 -4.86 -1.85
C TRP A 226 29.09 -5.04 -3.29
N MET A 227 28.18 -5.31 -4.23
CA MET A 227 28.52 -5.60 -5.61
C MET A 227 29.05 -4.37 -6.38
N THR A 228 28.62 -3.16 -6.02
CA THR A 228 28.92 -1.94 -6.78
C THR A 228 30.00 -1.05 -6.16
N GLU A 229 30.24 -1.15 -4.85
CA GLU A 229 31.16 -0.25 -4.12
C GLU A 229 32.28 -1.01 -3.38
N VAL A 230 32.01 -2.17 -2.79
CA VAL A 230 32.99 -2.90 -1.96
C VAL A 230 33.77 -3.93 -2.76
N LEU A 231 33.08 -4.88 -3.38
CA LEU A 231 33.68 -5.98 -4.13
C LEU A 231 34.54 -5.52 -5.31
N PRO A 232 34.21 -4.44 -6.07
CA PRO A 232 35.10 -3.96 -7.12
C PRO A 232 36.45 -3.44 -6.58
N ARG A 233 36.47 -2.83 -5.37
CA ARG A 233 37.73 -2.42 -4.71
C ARG A 233 38.58 -3.64 -4.40
N ILE A 234 37.96 -4.68 -3.85
CA ILE A 234 38.62 -5.93 -3.52
C ILE A 234 39.13 -6.58 -4.81
N ALA A 235 38.34 -6.59 -5.89
CA ALA A 235 38.72 -7.18 -7.17
C ALA A 235 39.96 -6.52 -7.79
N LEU A 236 40.05 -5.19 -7.74
CA LEU A 236 41.24 -4.45 -8.16
C LEU A 236 42.44 -4.75 -7.25
N PHE A 237 42.26 -4.73 -5.93
CA PHE A 237 43.34 -5.03 -4.98
C PHE A 237 43.88 -6.46 -5.16
N CYS A 238 42.99 -7.44 -5.31
CA CYS A 238 43.36 -8.85 -5.53
C CYS A 238 43.95 -9.11 -6.92
N ALA A 239 43.88 -8.14 -7.85
CA ALA A 239 44.51 -8.27 -9.15
C ALA A 239 46.02 -8.06 -9.10
N GLU A 240 46.50 -7.32 -8.10
CA GLU A 240 47.90 -6.99 -7.93
C GLU A 240 48.66 -8.11 -7.20
N SER A 241 49.70 -8.64 -7.85
CA SER A 241 50.50 -9.74 -7.29
C SER A 241 51.21 -9.38 -5.99
N GLN A 242 51.61 -8.12 -5.83
CA GLN A 242 52.25 -7.58 -4.62
C GLN A 242 51.36 -7.61 -3.37
N PHE A 243 50.05 -7.76 -3.52
CA PHE A 243 49.10 -7.84 -2.41
C PHE A 243 48.53 -9.25 -2.20
N ARG A 244 49.18 -10.27 -2.79
CA ARG A 244 48.68 -11.65 -2.79
C ARG A 244 48.41 -12.18 -1.38
N ASP A 245 49.34 -11.94 -0.47
CA ASP A 245 49.36 -12.54 0.87
C ASP A 245 48.84 -11.59 1.96
N VAL A 246 48.39 -10.39 1.59
CA VAL A 246 47.86 -9.40 2.54
C VAL A 246 46.46 -9.83 3.02
N PRO A 247 46.23 -9.96 4.35
CA PRO A 247 44.91 -10.28 4.90
C PRO A 247 43.86 -9.23 4.54
N ILE A 248 42.60 -9.64 4.35
CA ILE A 248 41.48 -8.73 4.03
C ILE A 248 40.56 -8.61 5.23
N VAL A 249 40.26 -7.37 5.63
CA VAL A 249 39.27 -7.04 6.68
C VAL A 249 37.95 -6.65 6.04
N ILE A 250 36.86 -7.31 6.42
CA ILE A 250 35.48 -7.04 5.99
C ILE A 250 34.53 -6.99 7.19
N ASN A 251 33.28 -6.56 6.99
CA ASN A 251 32.27 -6.67 8.04
C ASN A 251 31.97 -8.14 8.40
N ASP A 252 31.65 -8.41 9.65
CA ASP A 252 31.06 -9.71 10.06
C ASP A 252 29.56 -9.80 9.72
N GLY A 253 29.03 -11.02 9.68
CA GLY A 253 27.61 -11.31 9.51
C GLY A 253 27.08 -11.06 8.09
N LEU A 254 27.95 -11.12 7.08
CA LEU A 254 27.57 -10.97 5.67
C LEU A 254 26.80 -12.20 5.15
N HIS A 255 25.88 -11.96 4.21
CA HIS A 255 25.08 -13.01 3.57
C HIS A 255 25.96 -14.03 2.82
N LYS A 256 25.52 -15.29 2.72
CA LYS A 256 26.28 -16.38 2.06
C LYS A 256 26.74 -16.03 0.64
N ASN A 257 25.88 -15.44 -0.20
CA ASN A 257 26.25 -15.05 -1.58
C ASN A 257 27.27 -13.90 -1.60
N ILE A 258 27.25 -13.02 -0.59
CA ILE A 258 28.26 -11.95 -0.44
C ILE A 258 29.62 -12.59 -0.11
N MET A 259 29.65 -13.50 0.85
CA MET A 259 30.87 -14.24 1.22
C MET A 259 31.39 -15.10 0.06
N GLU A 260 30.52 -15.79 -0.66
CA GLU A 260 30.89 -16.57 -1.85
C GLU A 260 31.55 -15.69 -2.92
N SER A 261 30.97 -14.51 -3.21
CA SER A 261 31.54 -13.57 -4.18
C SER A 261 32.92 -13.06 -3.76
N LEU A 262 33.13 -12.84 -2.46
CA LEU A 262 34.43 -12.47 -1.90
C LEU A 262 35.45 -13.57 -2.12
N LEU A 263 35.12 -14.80 -1.74
CA LEU A 263 36.04 -15.94 -1.79
C LEU A 263 36.47 -16.24 -3.23
N LEU A 264 35.54 -16.15 -4.19
CA LEU A 264 35.84 -16.26 -5.62
C LEU A 264 36.84 -15.19 -6.07
N ILE A 265 36.75 -13.95 -5.57
CA ILE A 265 37.65 -12.86 -5.94
C ILE A 265 39.00 -12.95 -5.22
N ALA A 266 39.00 -13.13 -3.90
CA ALA A 266 40.18 -13.16 -3.04
C ALA A 266 41.08 -14.36 -3.34
N GLY A 267 40.49 -15.50 -3.75
CA GLY A 267 41.19 -16.75 -4.01
C GLY A 267 41.44 -17.57 -2.74
N GLY A 268 41.75 -18.85 -2.92
CA GLY A 268 42.03 -19.78 -1.83
C GLY A 268 43.31 -19.43 -1.06
N GLY A 269 43.30 -19.68 0.25
CA GLY A 269 44.47 -19.53 1.13
C GLY A 269 44.71 -18.13 1.70
N ARG A 270 44.00 -17.10 1.24
CA ARG A 270 44.08 -15.76 1.84
C ARG A 270 43.34 -15.70 3.18
N GLU A 271 43.93 -15.04 4.17
CA GLU A 271 43.27 -14.76 5.44
C GLU A 271 42.18 -13.69 5.26
N ILE A 272 40.97 -14.00 5.74
CA ILE A 272 39.83 -13.08 5.79
C ILE A 272 39.49 -12.81 7.25
N ILE A 273 39.62 -11.55 7.66
CA ILE A 273 39.32 -11.08 9.01
C ILE A 273 37.93 -10.44 8.99
N THR A 274 36.96 -11.03 9.69
CA THR A 274 35.60 -10.46 9.80
C THR A 274 35.47 -9.61 11.06
N LEU A 275 35.11 -8.34 10.89
CA LEU A 275 35.05 -7.33 11.94
C LEU A 275 33.59 -6.96 12.29
N PRO A 276 33.09 -7.35 13.49
CA PRO A 276 31.74 -6.99 13.94
C PRO A 276 31.54 -5.48 14.13
N VAL A 277 30.31 -5.00 13.96
CA VAL A 277 29.97 -3.58 14.12
C VAL A 277 30.37 -3.06 15.51
N GLY A 278 31.20 -2.03 15.50
CA GLY A 278 31.73 -1.35 16.68
C GLY A 278 32.76 -2.12 17.52
N ARG A 279 33.29 -3.25 17.01
CA ARG A 279 34.64 -3.72 17.36
C ARG A 279 35.66 -2.92 16.57
N ALA A 280 36.86 -2.77 17.13
CA ALA A 280 37.99 -2.17 16.42
C ALA A 280 39.15 -3.14 16.25
N LEU A 281 39.84 -3.00 15.12
CA LEU A 281 41.06 -3.70 14.79
C LEU A 281 42.19 -2.66 14.64
N ALA A 282 43.23 -2.82 15.44
CA ALA A 282 44.44 -2.03 15.35
C ALA A 282 45.40 -2.70 14.36
N ILE A 283 45.82 -1.97 13.33
CA ILE A 283 46.57 -2.49 12.19
C ILE A 283 47.85 -1.67 12.07
N HIS A 284 49.01 -2.31 12.29
CA HIS A 284 50.28 -1.60 12.23
C HIS A 284 50.59 -1.11 10.81
N LYS A 285 50.33 -1.92 9.79
CA LYS A 285 50.48 -1.56 8.38
C LYS A 285 49.18 -1.80 7.61
N LEU A 286 48.38 -0.75 7.46
CA LEU A 286 47.08 -0.80 6.81
C LEU A 286 47.19 -0.44 5.32
N TYR A 287 46.71 -1.33 4.46
CA TYR A 287 46.49 -1.02 3.04
C TYR A 287 45.09 -0.40 2.87
N LEU A 288 45.05 0.93 2.78
CA LEU A 288 43.82 1.69 2.61
C LEU A 288 43.59 1.99 1.13
N THR A 289 42.48 1.49 0.58
CA THR A 289 42.13 1.72 -0.83
C THR A 289 41.19 2.91 -0.99
N SER A 290 41.30 3.64 -2.10
CA SER A 290 40.22 4.49 -2.60
C SER A 290 38.94 3.66 -2.78
N VAL A 291 37.79 4.33 -2.70
CA VAL A 291 36.51 3.72 -3.06
C VAL A 291 36.36 3.62 -4.59
N THR A 292 35.61 2.64 -5.07
CA THR A 292 35.31 2.47 -6.51
C THR A 292 33.89 2.90 -6.87
N GLY A 293 33.11 3.30 -5.88
CA GLY A 293 31.84 3.96 -6.08
C GLY A 293 31.37 4.66 -4.82
N TYR A 294 30.33 5.48 -4.94
CA TYR A 294 29.65 6.10 -3.82
C TYR A 294 28.20 6.40 -4.19
N VAL A 295 27.29 5.95 -3.34
CA VAL A 295 25.86 6.26 -3.44
C VAL A 295 25.44 7.01 -2.18
N PRO A 296 24.83 8.20 -2.30
CA PRO A 296 24.42 8.96 -1.13
C PRO A 296 23.23 8.30 -0.42
N PHE A 297 23.20 8.45 0.91
CA PHE A 297 22.19 7.84 1.76
C PHE A 297 20.91 8.65 1.87
N ASP A 298 21.06 9.88 2.36
CA ASP A 298 19.98 10.82 2.59
C ASP A 298 20.51 12.23 2.48
N ARG A 299 19.67 13.16 2.06
CA ARG A 299 20.07 14.57 1.87
C ARG A 299 19.95 15.35 3.16
N ARG A 300 20.85 16.32 3.32
CA ARG A 300 20.74 17.36 4.36
C ARG A 300 19.76 18.47 4.00
N SER A 301 19.38 18.59 2.71
CA SER A 301 18.53 19.65 2.17
C SER A 301 17.46 19.08 1.24
N ASN A 302 16.24 19.64 1.30
CA ASN A 302 15.10 19.26 0.45
C ASN A 302 15.16 19.86 -0.96
N LYS A 303 16.21 20.63 -1.32
CA LYS A 303 16.34 21.16 -2.68
C LYS A 303 16.62 20.02 -3.68
N LEU A 304 15.86 20.01 -4.77
CA LEU A 304 15.96 19.05 -5.88
C LEU A 304 17.29 19.14 -6.65
N SER A 305 17.84 20.35 -6.81
CA SER A 305 19.10 20.57 -7.51
C SER A 305 20.30 20.12 -6.68
N GLY A 306 21.01 19.07 -7.11
CA GLY A 306 22.35 18.74 -6.60
C GLY A 306 22.52 17.47 -5.78
N HIS A 307 21.61 16.49 -5.87
CA HIS A 307 21.85 15.18 -5.26
C HIS A 307 22.82 14.34 -6.12
N SER A 308 23.77 13.65 -5.50
CA SER A 308 24.64 12.71 -6.22
C SER A 308 23.81 11.52 -6.71
N HIS A 309 23.98 11.15 -7.99
CA HIS A 309 23.18 10.09 -8.61
C HIS A 309 23.86 8.71 -8.58
N GLY A 310 24.81 8.52 -7.67
CA GLY A 310 25.74 7.39 -7.70
C GLY A 310 26.89 7.66 -8.65
N LEU A 311 28.11 7.51 -8.17
CA LEU A 311 29.35 7.62 -8.95
C LEU A 311 30.03 6.26 -8.91
N PHE A 312 30.51 5.76 -10.06
CA PHE A 312 31.15 4.45 -10.15
C PHE A 312 32.36 4.49 -11.07
N SER A 313 33.39 3.69 -10.75
CA SER A 313 34.55 3.47 -11.60
C SER A 313 34.22 2.41 -12.67
N PRO A 314 34.18 2.77 -13.96
CA PRO A 314 33.92 1.80 -15.03
C PRO A 314 34.97 0.68 -15.06
N GLU A 315 36.25 1.03 -14.86
CA GLU A 315 37.34 0.06 -14.85
C GLU A 315 37.20 -0.93 -13.69
N ALA A 316 36.82 -0.47 -12.48
CA ALA A 316 36.62 -1.37 -11.35
C ALA A 316 35.47 -2.36 -11.60
N LEU A 317 34.33 -1.87 -12.12
CA LEU A 317 33.17 -2.71 -12.45
C LEU A 317 33.51 -3.72 -13.56
N LYS A 318 34.20 -3.27 -14.62
CA LYS A 318 34.65 -4.14 -15.72
C LYS A 318 35.60 -5.23 -15.22
N ARG A 319 36.57 -4.89 -14.37
CA ARG A 319 37.51 -5.85 -13.77
C ARG A 319 36.81 -6.85 -12.87
N LEU A 320 35.85 -6.40 -12.07
CA LEU A 320 35.02 -7.30 -11.26
C LEU A 320 34.26 -8.28 -12.16
N SER A 321 33.56 -7.77 -13.17
CA SER A 321 32.76 -8.56 -14.11
C SER A 321 33.62 -9.62 -14.81
N GLN A 322 34.79 -9.24 -15.32
CA GLN A 322 35.74 -10.17 -15.97
C GLN A 322 36.26 -11.25 -15.01
N ARG A 323 36.67 -10.87 -13.79
CA ARG A 323 37.26 -11.83 -12.83
C ARG A 323 36.25 -12.82 -12.29
N LEU A 324 35.03 -12.37 -11.96
CA LEU A 324 33.98 -13.29 -11.53
C LEU A 324 33.57 -14.20 -12.68
N SER A 325 33.30 -13.64 -13.87
CA SER A 325 32.85 -14.42 -15.04
C SER A 325 33.79 -15.57 -15.41
N GLY A 326 35.10 -15.39 -15.24
CA GLY A 326 36.11 -16.43 -15.49
C GLY A 326 36.23 -17.50 -14.39
N LYS A 327 35.51 -17.36 -13.27
CA LYS A 327 35.57 -18.25 -12.11
C LYS A 327 34.23 -18.92 -11.76
N ILE A 328 33.17 -18.63 -12.51
CA ILE A 328 31.87 -19.25 -12.30
C ILE A 328 31.93 -20.70 -12.79
N PRO A 329 31.57 -21.69 -11.96
CA PRO A 329 31.47 -23.08 -12.40
C PRO A 329 30.25 -23.25 -13.33
N GLU A 330 30.43 -23.94 -14.45
CA GLU A 330 29.33 -24.33 -15.34
C GLU A 330 28.34 -25.25 -14.59
N ILE A 331 27.05 -25.07 -14.86
CA ILE A 331 25.97 -25.87 -14.26
C ILE A 331 25.38 -26.76 -15.34
N GLU A 332 25.75 -28.05 -15.33
CA GLU A 332 25.30 -29.03 -16.34
C GLU A 332 23.77 -29.19 -16.34
N GLY A 333 23.21 -29.40 -17.54
CA GLY A 333 21.79 -29.71 -17.73
C GLY A 333 20.83 -28.53 -17.59
N ARG A 334 21.32 -27.29 -17.45
CA ARG A 334 20.47 -26.11 -17.30
C ARG A 334 20.58 -25.16 -18.49
N THR A 335 19.44 -24.72 -19.00
CA THR A 335 19.36 -23.66 -20.01
C THR A 335 19.04 -22.33 -19.34
N TRP A 336 19.65 -21.26 -19.87
CA TRP A 336 19.47 -19.91 -19.35
C TRP A 336 18.62 -19.09 -20.34
N PRO A 337 17.59 -18.37 -19.87
CA PRO A 337 16.73 -17.56 -20.74
C PRO A 337 17.43 -16.26 -21.17
N GLU A 338 17.11 -15.78 -22.37
CA GLU A 338 17.60 -14.48 -22.86
C GLU A 338 16.73 -13.29 -22.39
N LYS A 339 15.49 -13.54 -21.95
CA LYS A 339 14.56 -12.53 -21.44
C LYS A 339 14.13 -12.89 -20.02
N ILE A 340 14.43 -12.04 -19.04
CA ILE A 340 14.09 -12.29 -17.64
C ILE A 340 13.32 -11.15 -17.00
N PHE A 341 12.32 -11.52 -16.20
CA PHE A 341 11.60 -10.60 -15.31
C PHE A 341 11.99 -10.90 -13.86
N LEU A 342 12.54 -9.91 -13.16
CA LEU A 342 12.97 -10.04 -11.77
C LEU A 342 11.77 -9.79 -10.85
N ARG A 343 11.24 -10.86 -10.25
CA ARG A 343 10.24 -10.78 -9.19
C ARG A 343 10.92 -10.33 -7.90
N ARG A 344 10.25 -9.41 -7.19
CA ARG A 344 10.71 -8.82 -5.93
C ARG A 344 9.71 -9.11 -4.82
N ASN A 345 10.08 -9.90 -3.82
CA ASN A 345 9.19 -10.23 -2.69
C ASN A 345 9.45 -9.35 -1.45
N SER A 346 9.63 -8.03 -1.66
CA SER A 346 9.90 -7.08 -0.57
C SER A 346 8.61 -6.49 -0.01
N GLY A 347 8.55 -6.29 1.32
CA GLY A 347 7.46 -5.55 1.98
C GLY A 347 7.53 -4.02 1.83
N THR A 348 8.30 -3.52 0.86
CA THR A 348 8.44 -2.09 0.54
C THR A 348 8.75 -1.91 -0.94
N ARG A 349 8.23 -0.83 -1.54
CA ARG A 349 8.30 -0.58 -2.99
C ARG A 349 7.69 -1.76 -3.76
N LYS A 350 6.54 -2.25 -3.30
CA LYS A 350 5.81 -3.34 -3.95
C LYS A 350 5.16 -2.80 -5.21
N VAL A 351 5.30 -3.53 -6.31
CA VAL A 351 4.48 -3.32 -7.51
C VAL A 351 3.12 -3.95 -7.23
N THR A 352 2.10 -3.14 -6.97
CA THR A 352 0.80 -3.62 -6.47
C THR A 352 0.07 -4.47 -7.49
N ASN A 353 0.25 -4.18 -8.78
CA ASN A 353 -0.28 -4.96 -9.90
C ASN A 353 0.73 -5.97 -10.50
N ALA A 354 1.73 -6.42 -9.73
CA ALA A 354 2.79 -7.33 -10.20
C ALA A 354 2.27 -8.59 -10.88
N ALA A 355 1.15 -9.17 -10.41
CA ALA A 355 0.57 -10.37 -11.03
C ALA A 355 0.14 -10.15 -12.49
N LYS A 356 -0.45 -8.99 -12.79
CA LYS A 356 -0.84 -8.62 -14.17
C LYS A 356 0.39 -8.38 -15.03
N LEU A 357 1.38 -7.67 -14.47
CA LEU A 357 2.65 -7.40 -15.14
C LEU A 357 3.40 -8.70 -15.47
N GLU A 358 3.44 -9.67 -14.56
CA GLU A 358 4.04 -10.98 -14.81
C GLU A 358 3.35 -11.74 -15.93
N GLN A 359 2.01 -11.76 -15.94
CA GLN A 359 1.25 -12.40 -17.01
C GLN A 359 1.54 -11.76 -18.37
N LEU A 360 1.59 -10.43 -18.43
CA LEU A 360 1.96 -9.68 -19.63
C LEU A 360 3.36 -10.08 -20.11
N LEU A 361 4.36 -10.06 -19.23
CA LEU A 361 5.74 -10.32 -19.60
C LEU A 361 5.98 -11.79 -19.98
N VAL A 362 5.32 -12.74 -19.31
CA VAL A 362 5.38 -14.16 -19.69
C VAL A 362 4.82 -14.38 -21.10
N ARG A 363 3.70 -13.71 -21.45
CA ARG A 363 3.18 -13.70 -22.83
C ARG A 363 4.14 -13.10 -23.84
N CYS A 364 4.99 -12.17 -23.39
CA CYS A 364 6.08 -11.60 -24.19
C CYS A 364 7.38 -12.43 -24.18
N GLY A 365 7.34 -13.66 -23.65
CA GLY A 365 8.46 -14.60 -23.63
C GLY A 365 9.49 -14.35 -22.53
N TYR A 366 9.16 -13.58 -21.50
CA TYR A 366 10.03 -13.40 -20.34
C TYR A 366 9.89 -14.57 -19.36
N THR A 367 11.01 -14.98 -18.77
CA THR A 367 11.03 -15.94 -17.66
C THR A 367 11.07 -15.19 -16.33
N VAL A 368 10.16 -15.52 -15.41
CA VAL A 368 10.16 -14.94 -14.06
C VAL A 368 11.28 -15.55 -13.22
N VAL A 369 12.11 -14.70 -12.63
CA VAL A 369 13.27 -15.09 -11.81
C VAL A 369 13.14 -14.44 -10.43
N GLU A 370 13.42 -15.20 -9.38
CA GLU A 370 13.45 -14.73 -7.99
C GLU A 370 14.88 -14.80 -7.44
N PRO A 371 15.70 -13.75 -7.60
CA PRO A 371 17.13 -13.79 -7.31
C PRO A 371 17.48 -14.18 -5.87
N GLU A 372 16.64 -13.81 -4.91
CA GLU A 372 16.80 -14.16 -3.48
C GLU A 372 16.74 -15.66 -3.18
N LYS A 373 16.12 -16.47 -4.05
CA LYS A 373 16.07 -17.92 -3.94
C LYS A 373 17.25 -18.62 -4.63
N LEU A 374 18.10 -17.86 -5.32
CA LEU A 374 19.19 -18.39 -6.13
C LEU A 374 20.55 -18.25 -5.44
N THR A 375 21.42 -19.23 -5.68
CA THR A 375 22.86 -19.14 -5.38
C THR A 375 23.51 -18.03 -6.20
N LEU A 376 24.71 -17.58 -5.79
CA LEU A 376 25.44 -16.57 -6.56
C LEU A 376 25.70 -17.05 -7.99
N SER A 377 26.19 -18.28 -8.16
CA SER A 377 26.48 -18.85 -9.49
C SER A 377 25.26 -18.82 -10.41
N GLU A 378 24.09 -19.27 -9.94
CA GLU A 378 22.86 -19.23 -10.74
C GLU A 378 22.47 -17.79 -11.12
N GLN A 379 22.56 -16.84 -10.18
CA GLN A 379 22.28 -15.43 -10.48
C GLN A 379 23.20 -14.92 -11.59
N LEU A 380 24.50 -15.19 -11.51
CA LEU A 380 25.45 -14.72 -12.51
C LEU A 380 25.17 -15.30 -13.91
N HIS A 381 24.77 -16.57 -14.00
CA HIS A 381 24.40 -17.16 -15.30
C HIS A 381 23.14 -16.54 -15.90
N TYR A 382 22.09 -16.31 -15.10
CA TYR A 382 20.88 -15.62 -15.58
C TYR A 382 21.20 -14.25 -16.17
N PHE A 383 21.98 -13.43 -15.46
CA PHE A 383 22.32 -12.07 -15.90
C PHE A 383 23.29 -12.07 -17.10
N ARG A 384 24.26 -12.98 -17.15
CA ARG A 384 25.21 -13.11 -18.27
C ARG A 384 24.55 -13.57 -19.57
N ASN A 385 23.50 -14.38 -19.48
CA ASN A 385 22.78 -14.86 -20.65
C ASN A 385 21.65 -13.92 -21.09
N ALA A 386 21.13 -13.08 -20.18
CA ALA A 386 20.05 -12.16 -20.48
C ALA A 386 20.46 -11.09 -21.50
N LYS A 387 19.64 -10.95 -22.55
CA LYS A 387 19.63 -9.83 -23.49
C LYS A 387 18.61 -8.76 -23.09
N ALA A 388 17.56 -9.14 -22.36
CA ALA A 388 16.57 -8.21 -21.81
C ALA A 388 16.21 -8.57 -20.36
N ILE A 389 16.23 -7.56 -19.49
CA ILE A 389 15.91 -7.67 -18.06
C ILE A 389 14.86 -6.62 -17.72
N ILE A 390 13.77 -7.03 -17.07
CA ILE A 390 12.76 -6.11 -16.52
C ILE A 390 12.59 -6.42 -15.04
N GLY A 391 12.40 -5.42 -14.18
CA GLY A 391 12.11 -5.68 -12.77
C GLY A 391 11.97 -4.44 -11.90
N ALA A 392 11.39 -4.60 -10.73
CA ALA A 392 11.29 -3.53 -9.75
C ALA A 392 12.65 -3.20 -9.12
N THR A 393 12.97 -1.91 -9.01
CA THR A 393 14.25 -1.45 -8.49
C THR A 393 14.62 -2.08 -7.15
N GLY A 394 15.85 -2.56 -7.04
CA GLY A 394 16.29 -3.34 -5.88
C GLY A 394 17.66 -3.95 -6.09
N ALA A 395 18.17 -4.61 -5.04
CA ALA A 395 19.55 -5.06 -5.01
C ALA A 395 19.93 -6.09 -6.08
N ALA A 396 18.94 -6.83 -6.61
CA ALA A 396 19.15 -7.78 -7.69
C ALA A 396 19.72 -7.14 -8.96
N PHE A 397 19.36 -5.89 -9.27
CA PHE A 397 19.88 -5.18 -10.45
C PHE A 397 21.39 -4.94 -10.39
N ALA A 398 22.03 -5.06 -9.21
CA ALA A 398 23.48 -4.97 -9.12
C ALA A 398 24.20 -6.08 -9.91
N ASN A 399 23.53 -7.21 -10.17
CA ASN A 399 24.05 -8.27 -11.04
C ASN A 399 24.03 -7.88 -12.54
N ALA A 400 23.39 -6.78 -12.94
CA ALA A 400 23.39 -6.35 -14.34
C ALA A 400 24.78 -5.91 -14.84
N ILE A 401 25.76 -5.73 -13.95
CA ILE A 401 27.17 -5.54 -14.34
C ILE A 401 27.78 -6.77 -15.05
N PHE A 402 27.11 -7.93 -14.97
CA PHE A 402 27.52 -9.18 -15.62
C PHE A 402 26.82 -9.42 -16.95
N CYS A 403 25.89 -8.55 -17.36
CA CYS A 403 25.24 -8.65 -18.65
C CYS A 403 26.21 -8.45 -19.80
N GLN A 404 25.86 -8.98 -20.97
CA GLN A 404 26.61 -8.73 -22.20
C GLN A 404 26.46 -7.27 -22.64
N CYS A 405 27.44 -6.79 -23.41
CA CYS A 405 27.32 -5.53 -24.13
C CYS A 405 26.02 -5.54 -24.95
N ASP A 406 25.34 -4.39 -25.04
CA ASP A 406 24.04 -4.19 -25.70
C ASP A 406 22.83 -4.86 -25.03
N ALA A 407 22.99 -5.58 -23.92
CA ALA A 407 21.85 -6.02 -23.13
C ALA A 407 21.00 -4.82 -22.67
N ARG A 408 19.69 -5.02 -22.61
CA ARG A 408 18.72 -4.01 -22.20
C ARG A 408 18.17 -4.29 -20.81
N VAL A 409 18.21 -3.30 -19.94
CA VAL A 409 17.77 -3.38 -18.56
C VAL A 409 16.72 -2.30 -18.30
N THR A 410 15.47 -2.73 -18.12
CA THR A 410 14.35 -1.84 -17.81
C THR A 410 14.04 -1.89 -16.31
N VAL A 411 14.16 -0.75 -15.64
CA VAL A 411 13.97 -0.64 -14.20
C VAL A 411 12.62 -0.01 -13.89
N LEU A 412 11.77 -0.73 -13.15
CA LEU A 412 10.49 -0.23 -12.67
C LEU A 412 10.71 0.52 -11.35
N MET A 413 10.27 1.77 -11.28
CA MET A 413 10.50 2.65 -10.12
C MET A 413 9.25 3.45 -9.79
N SER A 414 9.04 3.78 -8.52
CA SER A 414 8.01 4.73 -8.12
C SER A 414 8.38 6.14 -8.60
N LYS A 415 7.44 6.85 -9.21
CA LYS A 415 7.57 8.27 -9.57
C LYS A 415 7.57 9.14 -8.31
N HIS A 416 8.75 9.61 -7.90
CA HIS A 416 8.93 10.44 -6.71
C HIS A 416 10.08 11.45 -6.88
N GLU A 417 9.92 12.67 -6.36
CA GLU A 417 10.92 13.76 -6.45
C GLU A 417 12.27 13.43 -5.80
N ASN A 418 12.24 12.62 -4.74
CA ASN A 418 13.43 12.24 -3.99
C ASN A 418 14.12 10.97 -4.50
N MET A 419 13.66 10.40 -5.62
CA MET A 419 14.21 9.16 -6.16
C MET A 419 15.55 9.38 -6.88
N ILE A 420 16.47 8.42 -6.73
CA ILE A 420 17.78 8.44 -7.41
C ILE A 420 17.67 7.73 -8.76
N TYR A 421 17.16 8.42 -9.77
CA TYR A 421 16.88 7.82 -11.09
C TYR A 421 18.10 7.42 -11.93
N ARG A 422 19.31 7.81 -11.52
CA ARG A 422 20.52 7.58 -12.32
C ARG A 422 21.47 6.54 -11.74
N TYR A 423 21.14 5.94 -10.60
CA TYR A 423 21.96 4.91 -9.97
C TYR A 423 22.34 3.82 -10.97
N TRP A 424 21.33 3.24 -11.64
CA TRP A 424 21.54 2.06 -12.48
C TRP A 424 22.19 2.41 -13.81
N CYS A 425 21.84 3.54 -14.44
CA CYS A 425 22.47 3.92 -15.70
C CYS A 425 23.93 4.36 -15.51
N ASN A 426 24.27 5.08 -14.44
CA ASN A 426 25.66 5.47 -14.14
C ASN A 426 26.57 4.26 -13.90
N MET A 427 25.99 3.15 -13.42
CA MET A 427 26.68 1.89 -13.22
C MET A 427 26.81 1.08 -14.52
N LEU A 428 25.75 1.03 -15.34
CA LEU A 428 25.61 0.08 -16.45
C LEU A 428 26.00 0.63 -17.82
N ALA A 429 25.71 1.91 -18.10
CA ALA A 429 26.02 2.52 -19.40
C ALA A 429 27.52 2.45 -19.76
N PRO A 430 28.48 2.67 -18.82
CA PRO A 430 29.90 2.53 -19.12
C PRO A 430 30.34 1.09 -19.47
N LEU A 431 29.52 0.09 -19.14
CA LEU A 431 29.73 -1.32 -19.50
C LEU A 431 29.07 -1.71 -20.83
N GLY A 432 28.45 -0.75 -21.53
CA GLY A 432 27.74 -0.98 -22.79
C GLY A 432 26.32 -1.53 -22.61
N VAL A 433 25.77 -1.53 -21.40
CA VAL A 433 24.41 -2.00 -21.11
C VAL A 433 23.43 -0.84 -21.25
N LYS A 434 22.34 -1.05 -21.99
CA LYS A 434 21.30 -0.04 -22.23
C LYS A 434 20.30 -0.06 -21.08
N VAL A 435 19.97 1.12 -20.54
CA VAL A 435 19.06 1.24 -19.39
C VAL A 435 17.83 2.06 -19.77
N ASP A 436 16.67 1.49 -19.51
CA ASP A 436 15.37 2.11 -19.66
C ASP A 436 14.64 2.15 -18.30
N TYR A 437 13.67 3.04 -18.14
CA TYR A 437 12.86 3.15 -16.92
C TYR A 437 11.36 3.11 -17.24
N ILE A 438 10.58 2.57 -16.31
CA ILE A 438 9.13 2.74 -16.27
C ILE A 438 8.76 3.29 -14.90
N LEU A 439 8.16 4.48 -14.88
CA LEU A 439 7.83 5.17 -13.64
C LEU A 439 6.37 4.90 -13.25
N GLY A 440 6.17 4.11 -12.21
CA GLY A 440 4.85 3.80 -11.70
C GLY A 440 4.31 4.83 -10.70
N HIS A 441 2.99 4.90 -10.60
CA HIS A 441 2.28 5.79 -9.69
C HIS A 441 2.22 5.22 -8.28
N ILE A 442 2.53 6.03 -7.27
CA ILE A 442 2.44 5.60 -5.87
C ILE A 442 0.96 5.45 -5.49
N VAL A 443 0.56 4.28 -4.98
CA VAL A 443 -0.85 3.93 -4.68
C VAL A 443 -1.15 3.80 -3.18
N ASP A 444 -0.13 3.71 -2.33
CA ASP A 444 -0.32 3.52 -0.87
C ASP A 444 0.45 4.54 -0.02
N ASN A 445 -0.22 5.05 1.01
CA ASN A 445 0.25 6.03 1.99
C ASN A 445 0.99 5.42 3.19
N HIS A 446 1.07 4.09 3.32
CA HIS A 446 1.74 3.45 4.48
C HIS A 446 3.25 3.72 4.53
N HIS A 447 3.90 3.93 3.38
CA HIS A 447 5.32 4.25 3.28
C HIS A 447 5.50 5.59 2.54
N PHE A 448 5.69 6.68 3.29
CA PHE A 448 5.98 8.00 2.70
C PHE A 448 7.29 7.99 1.89
N GLY A 449 7.27 8.61 0.71
CA GLY A 449 8.48 8.93 -0.07
C GLY A 449 8.93 7.85 -1.06
N ILE A 450 10.25 7.71 -1.23
CA ILE A 450 10.89 6.79 -2.20
C ILE A 450 10.65 5.29 -1.93
N HIS A 451 9.97 4.95 -0.85
CA HIS A 451 9.68 3.58 -0.44
C HIS A 451 8.21 3.17 -0.60
N GLY A 452 7.37 4.08 -1.14
CA GLY A 452 5.97 3.82 -1.40
C GLY A 452 5.75 2.66 -2.36
N ASP A 453 4.65 1.93 -2.14
CA ASP A 453 4.17 0.93 -3.07
C ASP A 453 3.55 1.63 -4.27
N PHE A 454 3.73 1.05 -5.46
CA PHE A 454 3.41 1.72 -6.71
C PHE A 454 2.80 0.76 -7.72
N GLU A 455 2.07 1.31 -8.66
CA GLU A 455 1.44 0.59 -9.75
C GLU A 455 2.10 0.98 -11.09
N VAL A 456 2.31 -0.01 -11.95
CA VAL A 456 2.89 0.20 -13.30
C VAL A 456 1.77 0.10 -14.33
N VAL A 457 1.62 1.12 -15.17
CA VAL A 457 0.67 1.09 -16.28
C VAL A 457 1.18 0.08 -17.33
N LEU A 458 0.31 -0.85 -17.75
CA LEU A 458 0.73 -1.97 -18.61
C LEU A 458 1.01 -1.50 -20.05
N GLU A 459 0.35 -0.44 -20.48
CA GLU A 459 0.53 0.20 -21.78
C GLU A 459 1.94 0.80 -21.92
N ASP A 460 2.49 1.39 -20.86
CA ASP A 460 3.87 1.90 -20.85
C ASP A 460 4.90 0.78 -21.02
N VAL A 461 4.58 -0.43 -20.51
CA VAL A 461 5.41 -1.62 -20.70
C VAL A 461 5.35 -2.09 -22.16
N ILE A 462 4.17 -2.02 -22.79
CA ILE A 462 4.01 -2.34 -24.21
C ILE A 462 4.78 -1.34 -25.08
N GLU A 463 4.62 -0.03 -24.82
CA GLU A 463 5.36 1.03 -25.50
C GLU A 463 6.87 0.79 -25.41
N MET A 464 7.37 0.50 -24.20
CA MET A 464 8.77 0.18 -23.96
C MET A 464 9.25 -1.04 -24.75
N LEU A 465 8.44 -2.12 -24.80
CA LEU A 465 8.79 -3.34 -25.53
C LEU A 465 8.88 -3.10 -27.04
N GLU A 466 8.07 -2.20 -27.60
CA GLU A 466 8.03 -1.90 -29.04
C GLU A 466 8.90 -0.71 -29.46
N ALA A 467 9.49 0.02 -28.51
CA ALA A 467 10.18 1.30 -28.72
C ALA A 467 11.31 1.28 -29.78
N ASP A 468 11.92 0.11 -30.01
CA ASP A 468 13.01 -0.05 -31.00
C ASP A 468 12.55 -0.60 -32.35
N GLY A 469 11.27 -0.97 -32.48
CA GLY A 469 10.71 -1.65 -33.65
C GLY A 469 11.23 -3.08 -33.88
N SER A 470 12.18 -3.55 -33.06
CA SER A 470 12.79 -4.89 -33.16
C SER A 470 11.94 -6.01 -32.54
N TYR A 471 10.94 -5.64 -31.73
CA TYR A 471 10.01 -6.54 -31.10
C TYR A 471 8.59 -6.01 -31.30
N LYS A 472 7.68 -6.92 -31.65
CA LYS A 472 6.25 -6.63 -31.79
C LYS A 472 5.50 -7.48 -30.77
N VAL A 473 4.66 -6.85 -29.96
CA VAL A 473 3.89 -7.55 -28.94
C VAL A 473 2.86 -8.46 -29.62
N PRO A 474 2.73 -9.74 -29.19
CA PRO A 474 1.77 -10.67 -29.78
C PRO A 474 0.32 -10.16 -29.68
N ALA A 475 -0.49 -10.39 -30.73
CA ALA A 475 -1.89 -9.94 -30.78
C ALA A 475 -2.77 -10.51 -29.64
N GLU A 476 -2.42 -11.69 -29.14
CA GLU A 476 -3.07 -12.32 -27.98
C GLU A 476 -2.98 -11.47 -26.69
N VAL A 477 -1.94 -10.66 -26.54
CA VAL A 477 -1.77 -9.77 -25.38
C VAL A 477 -2.86 -8.70 -25.36
N PHE A 478 -3.13 -8.06 -26.50
CA PHE A 478 -4.18 -7.04 -26.61
C PHE A 478 -5.57 -7.65 -26.41
N THR A 479 -5.78 -8.88 -26.88
CA THR A 479 -7.03 -9.62 -26.64
C THR A 479 -7.23 -9.88 -25.13
N TRP A 480 -6.17 -10.26 -24.43
CA TRP A 480 -6.19 -10.46 -22.98
C TRP A 480 -6.40 -9.17 -22.19
N LEU A 481 -5.75 -8.05 -22.57
CA LEU A 481 -5.95 -6.75 -21.94
C LEU A 481 -7.41 -6.27 -22.06
N ASN A 482 -8.01 -6.38 -23.25
CA ASN A 482 -9.42 -6.04 -23.45
C ASN A 482 -10.34 -6.90 -22.57
N ALA A 483 -10.06 -8.20 -22.43
CA ALA A 483 -10.84 -9.08 -21.59
C ALA A 483 -10.73 -8.72 -20.09
N LEU A 484 -9.53 -8.32 -19.63
CA LEU A 484 -9.33 -7.83 -18.27
C LEU A 484 -10.12 -6.55 -18.00
N GLU A 485 -10.07 -5.57 -18.92
CA GLU A 485 -10.78 -4.29 -18.75
C GLU A 485 -12.30 -4.50 -18.66
N ILE A 486 -12.85 -5.43 -19.46
CA ILE A 486 -14.26 -5.81 -19.39
C ILE A 486 -14.60 -6.47 -18.05
N ALA A 487 -13.75 -7.40 -17.58
CA ALA A 487 -13.96 -8.08 -16.30
C ALA A 487 -13.92 -7.08 -15.12
N GLU A 488 -12.98 -6.13 -15.14
CA GLU A 488 -12.85 -5.10 -14.09
C GLU A 488 -14.05 -4.14 -14.07
N LYS A 489 -14.55 -3.74 -15.24
CA LYS A 489 -15.79 -2.94 -15.34
C LYS A 489 -17.00 -3.70 -14.78
N GLN A 490 -17.12 -4.99 -15.12
CA GLN A 490 -18.19 -5.85 -14.59
C GLN A 490 -18.05 -6.11 -13.08
N GLU A 491 -16.84 -6.22 -12.55
CA GLU A 491 -16.57 -6.41 -11.12
C GLU A 491 -16.82 -5.14 -10.31
N ALA A 492 -16.48 -3.97 -10.86
CA ALA A 492 -16.82 -2.67 -10.28
C ALA A 492 -18.34 -2.46 -10.20
N GLU A 493 -19.08 -2.89 -11.22
CA GLU A 493 -20.55 -2.86 -11.25
C GLU A 493 -21.19 -3.90 -10.31
N ARG A 494 -20.50 -5.00 -10.01
CA ARG A 494 -20.95 -6.09 -9.11
C ARG A 494 -20.63 -5.85 -7.64
N SER A 495 -19.66 -5.01 -7.32
CA SER A 495 -19.14 -4.90 -5.96
C SER A 495 -20.19 -4.32 -4.99
N THR A 496 -20.50 -5.07 -3.95
CA THR A 496 -21.28 -4.57 -2.81
C THR A 496 -20.45 -3.52 -2.09
N LEU A 497 -20.91 -2.28 -2.05
CA LEU A 497 -20.18 -1.17 -1.44
C LEU A 497 -20.60 -1.04 0.03
N ILE A 498 -19.96 -1.85 0.89
CA ILE A 498 -20.14 -1.78 2.35
C ILE A 498 -19.10 -0.84 2.94
N HIS A 499 -19.54 0.27 3.54
CA HIS A 499 -18.61 1.19 4.21
C HIS A 499 -17.88 0.47 5.36
N PRO A 500 -16.57 0.67 5.57
CA PRO A 500 -15.79 -0.05 6.59
C PRO A 500 -16.26 0.10 8.05
N THR A 501 -17.10 1.10 8.33
CA THR A 501 -17.68 1.35 9.67
C THR A 501 -19.09 0.80 9.84
N ALA A 502 -19.67 0.19 8.80
CA ALA A 502 -20.93 -0.53 8.91
C ALA A 502 -20.70 -1.89 9.59
N LEU A 503 -21.64 -2.30 10.44
CA LEU A 503 -21.65 -3.61 11.09
C LEU A 503 -22.68 -4.48 10.37
N VAL A 504 -22.21 -5.50 9.66
CA VAL A 504 -23.07 -6.43 8.93
C VAL A 504 -22.84 -7.83 9.48
N ALA A 505 -23.88 -8.43 10.03
CA ALA A 505 -23.84 -9.81 10.50
C ALA A 505 -23.56 -10.78 9.35
N LEU A 506 -22.82 -11.85 9.63
CA LEU A 506 -22.38 -12.82 8.61
C LEU A 506 -23.55 -13.56 7.95
N GLU A 507 -24.64 -13.72 8.69
CA GLU A 507 -25.84 -14.43 8.28
C GLU A 507 -26.76 -13.58 7.39
N ALA A 508 -26.53 -12.26 7.33
CA ALA A 508 -27.33 -11.36 6.50
C ALA A 508 -27.15 -11.70 5.02
N ARG A 509 -28.27 -11.78 4.28
CA ARG A 509 -28.27 -12.12 2.85
C ARG A 509 -28.40 -10.84 2.03
N LEU A 510 -27.36 -10.49 1.29
CA LEU A 510 -27.28 -9.27 0.49
C LEU A 510 -27.31 -9.60 -1.01
N GLY A 511 -28.17 -8.94 -1.77
CA GLY A 511 -28.23 -9.02 -3.23
C GLY A 511 -27.08 -8.29 -3.93
N GLU A 512 -27.07 -8.37 -5.26
CA GLU A 512 -26.04 -7.75 -6.10
C GLU A 512 -26.17 -6.21 -6.08
N GLY A 513 -25.03 -5.50 -6.01
CA GLY A 513 -24.99 -4.03 -6.02
C GLY A 513 -25.58 -3.36 -4.78
N VAL A 514 -25.67 -4.07 -3.65
CA VAL A 514 -26.09 -3.47 -2.36
C VAL A 514 -25.05 -2.46 -1.88
N GLU A 515 -25.51 -1.31 -1.38
CA GLU A 515 -24.68 -0.24 -0.82
C GLU A 515 -25.08 -0.03 0.65
N ILE A 516 -24.11 -0.05 1.57
CA ILE A 516 -24.35 0.17 3.01
C ILE A 516 -23.48 1.32 3.51
N GLY A 517 -24.14 2.40 3.91
CA GLY A 517 -23.53 3.62 4.41
C GLY A 517 -22.92 3.48 5.82
N PRO A 518 -22.08 4.44 6.21
CA PRO A 518 -21.30 4.39 7.44
C PRO A 518 -22.17 4.25 8.70
N TYR A 519 -21.65 3.49 9.68
CA TYR A 519 -22.26 3.31 11.01
C TYR A 519 -23.66 2.69 11.01
N SER A 520 -24.04 2.01 9.92
CA SER A 520 -25.28 1.25 9.86
C SER A 520 -25.07 -0.14 10.47
N ILE A 521 -26.13 -0.71 11.06
CA ILE A 521 -26.15 -2.05 11.63
C ILE A 521 -27.14 -2.90 10.83
N ILE A 522 -26.67 -4.00 10.26
CA ILE A 522 -27.49 -5.01 9.59
C ILE A 522 -27.39 -6.31 10.38
N HIS A 523 -28.50 -6.71 11.01
CA HIS A 523 -28.60 -7.92 11.82
C HIS A 523 -28.66 -9.19 10.95
N GLY A 524 -28.48 -10.36 11.57
CA GLY A 524 -28.32 -11.64 10.84
C GLY A 524 -29.58 -12.11 10.10
N ASN A 525 -30.77 -11.83 10.63
CA ASN A 525 -32.04 -12.27 10.05
C ASN A 525 -32.59 -11.26 9.02
N VAL A 526 -31.72 -10.81 8.11
CA VAL A 526 -32.03 -9.78 7.09
C VAL A 526 -31.80 -10.32 5.68
N VAL A 527 -32.71 -9.98 4.77
CA VAL A 527 -32.59 -10.22 3.33
C VAL A 527 -32.75 -8.89 2.60
N LEU A 528 -31.68 -8.43 1.96
CA LEU A 528 -31.71 -7.28 1.06
C LEU A 528 -31.66 -7.78 -0.39
N GLY A 529 -32.61 -7.31 -1.21
CA GLY A 529 -32.62 -7.53 -2.65
C GLY A 529 -31.48 -6.82 -3.37
N ASN A 530 -31.51 -6.85 -4.70
CA ASN A 530 -30.47 -6.23 -5.53
C ASN A 530 -30.57 -4.71 -5.50
N ARG A 531 -29.43 -4.01 -5.57
CA ARG A 531 -29.34 -2.54 -5.67
C ARG A 531 -30.03 -1.79 -4.53
N VAL A 532 -30.14 -2.42 -3.36
CA VAL A 532 -30.63 -1.77 -2.14
C VAL A 532 -29.57 -0.82 -1.62
N LYS A 533 -29.96 0.43 -1.39
CA LYS A 533 -29.10 1.48 -0.82
C LYS A 533 -29.55 1.80 0.61
N VAL A 534 -28.69 1.49 1.56
CA VAL A 534 -28.87 1.82 2.98
C VAL A 534 -27.97 3.01 3.31
N ALA A 535 -28.57 4.15 3.65
CA ALA A 535 -27.83 5.34 4.06
C ALA A 535 -27.25 5.21 5.48
N ALA A 536 -26.44 6.18 5.90
CA ALA A 536 -25.74 6.14 7.18
C ALA A 536 -26.67 6.00 8.41
N TYR A 537 -26.17 5.37 9.47
CA TYR A 537 -26.83 5.22 10.78
C TYR A 537 -28.19 4.50 10.76
N CYS A 538 -28.43 3.62 9.79
CA CYS A 538 -29.63 2.78 9.79
C CYS A 538 -29.44 1.54 10.67
N GLU A 539 -30.53 0.98 11.19
CA GLU A 539 -30.52 -0.30 11.91
C GLU A 539 -31.61 -1.21 11.35
N LEU A 540 -31.21 -2.31 10.70
CA LEU A 540 -32.11 -3.21 9.99
C LEU A 540 -32.09 -4.61 10.61
N GLY A 541 -33.26 -5.16 10.88
CA GLY A 541 -33.47 -6.50 11.41
C GLY A 541 -33.43 -6.57 12.93
N ILE A 542 -34.03 -5.61 13.63
CA ILE A 542 -34.12 -5.70 15.10
C ILE A 542 -35.05 -6.85 15.49
N ALA A 543 -34.53 -7.82 16.24
CA ALA A 543 -35.30 -8.92 16.80
C ALA A 543 -36.27 -8.43 17.90
N THR A 544 -37.45 -9.05 17.95
CA THR A 544 -38.48 -8.74 18.95
C THR A 544 -39.32 -9.98 19.26
N PRO A 545 -39.74 -10.19 20.52
CA PRO A 545 -40.61 -11.32 20.89
C PRO A 545 -42.03 -11.22 20.30
N LEU A 546 -42.37 -10.09 19.69
CA LEU A 546 -43.67 -9.85 19.06
C LEU A 546 -43.71 -10.28 17.59
N GLY A 547 -42.56 -10.60 17.00
CA GLY A 547 -42.46 -11.10 15.63
C GLY A 547 -42.69 -12.61 15.54
N ASP A 548 -43.01 -13.09 14.35
CA ASP A 548 -43.11 -14.52 14.02
C ASP A 548 -41.76 -15.22 13.77
N GLY A 549 -40.64 -14.49 13.89
CA GLY A 549 -39.28 -14.98 13.66
C GLY A 549 -38.86 -15.04 12.19
N SER A 550 -39.74 -14.67 11.25
CA SER A 550 -39.37 -14.53 9.84
C SER A 550 -38.40 -13.36 9.63
N PRO A 551 -37.55 -13.41 8.58
CA PRO A 551 -36.56 -12.36 8.34
C PRO A 551 -37.20 -11.02 7.99
N LEU A 552 -36.45 -9.94 8.23
CA LEU A 552 -36.70 -8.69 7.52
C LEU A 552 -36.35 -8.87 6.03
N VAL A 553 -37.32 -8.65 5.14
CA VAL A 553 -37.11 -8.73 3.67
C VAL A 553 -37.32 -7.35 3.04
N ILE A 554 -36.29 -6.83 2.37
CA ILE A 554 -36.34 -5.59 1.59
C ILE A 554 -36.12 -5.94 0.13
N GLY A 555 -37.09 -5.67 -0.75
CA GLY A 555 -37.00 -5.94 -2.17
C GLY A 555 -36.02 -5.04 -2.94
N ASP A 556 -35.78 -5.40 -4.20
CA ASP A 556 -34.83 -4.73 -5.10
C ASP A 556 -35.05 -3.21 -5.22
N ASP A 557 -33.99 -2.47 -5.53
CA ASP A 557 -34.00 -1.02 -5.80
C ASP A 557 -34.55 -0.16 -4.65
N ALA A 558 -34.48 -0.65 -3.41
CA ALA A 558 -34.89 0.12 -2.25
C ALA A 558 -33.86 1.22 -1.89
N LEU A 559 -34.37 2.35 -1.40
CA LEU A 559 -33.57 3.46 -0.85
C LEU A 559 -34.01 3.75 0.59
N ILE A 560 -33.20 3.30 1.55
CA ILE A 560 -33.43 3.52 2.98
C ILE A 560 -32.57 4.69 3.45
N ARG A 561 -33.18 5.83 3.78
CA ARG A 561 -32.48 7.04 4.25
C ARG A 561 -32.12 6.99 5.72
N SER A 562 -31.18 7.85 6.10
CA SER A 562 -30.44 7.77 7.37
C SER A 562 -31.32 7.73 8.62
N HIS A 563 -30.80 7.05 9.64
CA HIS A 563 -31.45 6.85 10.95
C HIS A 563 -32.76 6.07 10.89
N SER A 564 -33.04 5.35 9.81
CA SER A 564 -34.24 4.52 9.74
C SER A 564 -34.00 3.18 10.44
N VAL A 565 -35.05 2.69 11.09
CA VAL A 565 -35.06 1.47 11.90
C VAL A 565 -36.14 0.52 11.40
N PHE A 566 -35.76 -0.72 11.13
CA PHE A 566 -36.68 -1.77 10.68
C PHE A 566 -36.52 -3.03 11.54
N TYR A 567 -37.62 -3.55 12.03
CA TYR A 567 -37.67 -4.79 12.81
C TYR A 567 -37.78 -6.02 11.91
N GLU A 568 -37.41 -7.17 12.46
CA GLU A 568 -37.66 -8.48 11.84
C GLU A 568 -39.16 -8.75 11.65
N SER A 569 -39.48 -9.87 11.02
CA SER A 569 -40.85 -10.28 10.69
C SER A 569 -41.60 -9.32 9.77
N SER A 570 -40.88 -8.52 8.98
CA SER A 570 -41.48 -7.54 8.07
C SER A 570 -40.98 -7.74 6.65
N SER A 571 -41.82 -7.49 5.66
CA SER A 571 -41.49 -7.63 4.24
C SER A 571 -41.95 -6.45 3.41
N PHE A 572 -41.07 -5.98 2.53
CA PHE A 572 -41.30 -4.83 1.66
C PHE A 572 -40.96 -5.20 0.23
N GLY A 573 -41.88 -4.91 -0.69
CA GLY A 573 -41.65 -5.08 -2.12
C GLY A 573 -40.51 -4.22 -2.67
N ALA A 574 -40.24 -4.35 -3.96
CA ALA A 574 -39.21 -3.57 -4.64
C ALA A 574 -39.50 -2.06 -4.57
N LYS A 575 -38.46 -1.23 -4.70
CA LYS A 575 -38.55 0.23 -4.77
C LYS A 575 -39.15 0.90 -3.52
N LEU A 576 -38.92 0.29 -2.35
CA LEU A 576 -39.17 0.95 -1.06
C LEU A 576 -38.33 2.23 -0.97
N VAL A 577 -38.94 3.34 -0.55
CA VAL A 577 -38.21 4.61 -0.32
C VAL A 577 -38.58 5.18 1.04
N THR A 578 -37.59 5.50 1.86
CA THR A 578 -37.82 6.17 3.16
C THR A 578 -37.27 7.60 3.17
N GLY A 579 -37.90 8.47 3.96
CA GLY A 579 -37.31 9.70 4.48
C GLY A 579 -36.36 9.38 5.62
N HIS A 580 -35.94 10.40 6.38
CA HIS A 580 -35.02 10.19 7.49
C HIS A 580 -35.77 9.76 8.75
N ARG A 581 -35.12 8.99 9.64
CA ARG A 581 -35.66 8.65 10.97
C ARG A 581 -37.03 7.95 10.93
N VAL A 582 -37.22 7.07 9.95
CA VAL A 582 -38.43 6.22 9.87
C VAL A 582 -38.28 5.06 10.84
N THR A 583 -39.36 4.67 11.51
CA THR A 583 -39.39 3.47 12.37
C THR A 583 -40.49 2.53 11.89
N VAL A 584 -40.15 1.28 11.57
CA VAL A 584 -41.11 0.25 11.20
C VAL A 584 -40.92 -0.99 12.07
N ARG A 585 -41.97 -1.33 12.81
CA ARG A 585 -42.03 -2.47 13.71
C ARG A 585 -42.42 -3.78 13.01
N GLU A 586 -42.42 -4.86 13.78
CA GLU A 586 -42.60 -6.24 13.33
C GLU A 586 -43.93 -6.52 12.61
N ASN A 587 -44.01 -7.62 11.85
CA ASN A 587 -45.23 -8.09 11.18
C ASN A 587 -45.84 -7.06 10.22
N THR A 588 -45.01 -6.20 9.62
CA THR A 588 -45.44 -5.24 8.60
C THR A 588 -45.20 -5.81 7.21
N VAL A 589 -46.25 -5.93 6.40
CA VAL A 589 -46.16 -6.37 5.01
C VAL A 589 -46.54 -5.21 4.10
N ALA A 590 -45.62 -4.79 3.24
CA ALA A 590 -45.82 -3.70 2.29
C ALA A 590 -45.49 -4.08 0.84
N GLY A 591 -46.33 -3.62 -0.08
CA GLY A 591 -46.16 -3.85 -1.51
C GLY A 591 -45.00 -3.09 -2.16
N THR A 592 -44.96 -3.14 -3.49
CA THR A 592 -43.95 -2.47 -4.33
C THR A 592 -44.15 -0.96 -4.33
N GLY A 593 -43.07 -0.19 -4.32
CA GLY A 593 -43.09 1.26 -4.50
C GLY A 593 -43.62 2.04 -3.30
N PHE A 594 -43.67 1.43 -2.11
CA PHE A 594 -44.07 2.10 -0.89
C PHE A 594 -43.10 3.23 -0.53
N GLN A 595 -43.64 4.41 -0.23
CA GLN A 595 -42.84 5.57 0.20
C GLN A 595 -43.23 5.99 1.61
N ILE A 596 -42.22 6.09 2.49
CA ILE A 596 -42.40 6.44 3.90
C ILE A 596 -41.73 7.79 4.16
N GLY A 597 -42.49 8.83 4.49
CA GLY A 597 -41.93 10.14 4.79
C GLY A 597 -41.10 10.19 6.08
N THR A 598 -40.30 11.24 6.22
CA THR A 598 -39.41 11.47 7.37
C THR A 598 -40.19 11.45 8.70
N LEU A 599 -39.65 10.80 9.73
CA LEU A 599 -40.25 10.67 11.07
C LEU A 599 -41.56 9.87 11.15
N SER A 600 -41.97 9.19 10.07
CA SER A 600 -43.15 8.34 10.12
C SER A 600 -42.87 7.04 10.87
N GLU A 601 -43.88 6.55 11.57
CA GLU A 601 -43.81 5.41 12.47
C GLU A 601 -44.93 4.42 12.17
N ILE A 602 -44.56 3.15 11.98
CA ILE A 602 -45.49 2.04 11.74
C ILE A 602 -45.33 1.05 12.90
N GLN A 603 -46.41 0.86 13.67
CA GLN A 603 -46.39 0.12 14.94
C GLN A 603 -46.36 -1.41 14.79
N GLY A 604 -46.43 -1.94 13.57
CA GLY A 604 -46.38 -3.37 13.29
C GLY A 604 -47.75 -3.99 13.04
N ASP A 605 -47.80 -5.27 12.71
CA ASP A 605 -49.04 -6.01 12.37
C ASP A 605 -49.89 -5.28 11.31
N CYS A 606 -49.24 -4.68 10.30
CA CYS A 606 -49.89 -3.83 9.29
C CYS A 606 -49.77 -4.43 7.89
N THR A 607 -50.80 -4.22 7.06
CA THR A 607 -50.78 -4.58 5.64
C THR A 607 -50.90 -3.32 4.78
N ILE A 608 -49.95 -3.10 3.87
CA ILE A 608 -49.84 -1.89 3.05
C ILE A 608 -49.72 -2.31 1.57
N GLY A 609 -50.60 -1.78 0.73
CA GLY A 609 -50.63 -2.08 -0.71
C GLY A 609 -49.47 -1.49 -1.50
N ASN A 610 -49.57 -1.59 -2.82
CA ASN A 610 -48.57 -1.07 -3.75
C ASN A 610 -48.69 0.45 -3.90
N TYR A 611 -47.54 1.11 -4.06
CA TYR A 611 -47.42 2.54 -4.36
C TYR A 611 -48.16 3.48 -3.39
N VAL A 612 -48.29 3.05 -2.13
CA VAL A 612 -48.75 3.91 -1.04
C VAL A 612 -47.70 4.98 -0.76
N ARG A 613 -48.13 6.19 -0.41
CA ARG A 613 -47.23 7.30 -0.11
C ARG A 613 -47.60 7.97 1.20
N PHE A 614 -46.74 7.79 2.19
CA PHE A 614 -46.77 8.56 3.42
C PHE A 614 -45.87 9.78 3.26
N GLN A 615 -46.38 10.93 3.67
CA GLN A 615 -45.56 12.10 3.91
C GLN A 615 -44.99 12.06 5.33
N SER A 616 -44.36 13.15 5.78
CA SER A 616 -43.63 13.17 7.04
C SER A 616 -44.52 12.99 8.27
N ASN A 617 -44.00 12.29 9.28
CA ASN A 617 -44.59 12.17 10.61
C ASN A 617 -46.00 11.57 10.61
N VAL A 618 -46.22 10.55 9.79
CA VAL A 618 -47.45 9.73 9.81
C VAL A 618 -47.30 8.66 10.90
N PHE A 619 -48.32 8.49 11.72
CA PHE A 619 -48.40 7.40 12.71
C PHE A 619 -49.40 6.36 12.24
N VAL A 620 -48.98 5.09 12.20
CA VAL A 620 -49.83 3.95 11.83
C VAL A 620 -49.90 2.97 13.01
N GLY A 621 -51.06 2.92 13.65
CA GLY A 621 -51.35 1.95 14.72
C GLY A 621 -51.41 0.51 14.21
N LYS A 622 -51.16 -0.46 15.11
CA LYS A 622 -51.21 -1.90 14.81
C LYS A 622 -52.53 -2.31 14.16
N LYS A 623 -52.50 -3.35 13.33
CA LYS A 623 -53.65 -3.93 12.61
C LYS A 623 -54.29 -3.03 11.54
N THR A 624 -53.59 -1.97 11.12
CA THR A 624 -54.08 -1.10 10.04
C THR A 624 -53.89 -1.77 8.69
N THR A 625 -54.92 -1.71 7.85
CA THR A 625 -54.89 -2.17 6.46
C THR A 625 -54.99 -0.98 5.51
N ILE A 626 -54.08 -0.88 4.55
CA ILE A 626 -54.01 0.19 3.57
C ILE A 626 -53.93 -0.41 2.17
N GLY A 627 -54.86 -0.03 1.31
CA GLY A 627 -54.95 -0.43 -0.08
C GLY A 627 -53.85 0.16 -0.96
N ASN A 628 -53.98 0.00 -2.28
CA ASN A 628 -53.04 0.51 -3.26
C ASN A 628 -53.22 2.01 -3.51
N PHE A 629 -52.13 2.70 -3.87
CA PHE A 629 -52.15 4.10 -4.31
C PHE A 629 -52.74 5.09 -3.28
N VAL A 630 -52.76 4.73 -2.00
CA VAL A 630 -53.26 5.62 -0.93
C VAL A 630 -52.24 6.71 -0.63
N TRP A 631 -52.73 7.94 -0.44
CA TRP A 631 -51.94 9.08 0.02
C TRP A 631 -52.25 9.41 1.46
N VAL A 632 -51.22 9.45 2.30
CA VAL A 632 -51.31 9.84 3.70
C VAL A 632 -50.40 11.04 3.94
N LEU A 633 -51.00 12.22 4.11
CA LEU A 633 -50.27 13.49 4.20
C LEU A 633 -49.67 13.73 5.60
N PRO A 634 -48.87 14.80 5.81
CA PRO A 634 -48.09 14.93 7.04
C PRO A 634 -48.95 14.94 8.30
N TYR A 635 -48.43 14.38 9.40
CA TYR A 635 -49.09 14.37 10.72
C TYR A 635 -50.42 13.61 10.80
N VAL A 636 -50.75 12.75 9.83
CA VAL A 636 -51.91 11.86 9.96
C VAL A 636 -51.65 10.81 11.03
N VAL A 637 -52.67 10.55 11.84
CA VAL A 637 -52.63 9.52 12.90
C VAL A 637 -53.75 8.51 12.64
N LEU A 638 -53.37 7.25 12.42
CA LEU A 638 -54.29 6.11 12.30
C LEU A 638 -54.27 5.35 13.63
N THR A 639 -55.39 5.39 14.34
CA THR A 639 -55.50 4.81 15.70
C THR A 639 -56.07 3.40 15.67
N ASN A 640 -55.95 2.66 16.77
CA ASN A 640 -56.36 1.26 16.82
C ASN A 640 -57.02 0.80 18.14
N ASP A 641 -57.01 1.60 19.20
CA ASP A 641 -57.65 1.24 20.47
C ASP A 641 -58.99 1.98 20.63
N PRO A 642 -60.15 1.32 20.42
CA PRO A 642 -61.46 1.96 20.46
C PRO A 642 -61.83 2.51 21.84
N THR A 643 -61.28 1.95 22.92
CA THR A 643 -61.58 2.31 24.30
C THR A 643 -60.31 2.23 25.16
N PRO A 644 -59.37 3.18 24.99
CA PRO A 644 -58.02 3.02 25.54
C PRO A 644 -57.94 3.20 27.06
N PRO A 645 -57.09 2.42 27.76
CA PRO A 645 -56.33 1.26 27.24
C PRO A 645 -57.19 -0.02 27.16
N SER A 646 -57.06 -0.80 26.07
CA SER A 646 -57.71 -2.11 25.94
C SER A 646 -56.88 -3.15 25.15
N ASP A 647 -57.13 -4.44 25.41
CA ASP A 647 -56.50 -5.55 24.67
C ASP A 647 -57.08 -5.71 23.24
N ASN A 648 -58.30 -5.22 23.02
CA ASN A 648 -59.02 -5.38 21.77
C ASN A 648 -58.70 -4.25 20.78
N LEU A 649 -57.54 -4.35 20.14
CA LEU A 649 -57.14 -3.42 19.08
C LEU A 649 -57.84 -3.73 17.76
N ILE A 650 -58.40 -2.69 17.13
CA ILE A 650 -59.07 -2.67 15.83
C ILE A 650 -58.44 -1.57 14.97
N GLY A 651 -57.57 -1.94 14.03
CA GLY A 651 -56.92 -0.97 13.14
C GLY A 651 -57.88 -0.35 12.11
N CYS A 652 -57.46 0.76 11.50
CA CYS A 652 -58.22 1.40 10.42
C CYS A 652 -58.09 0.62 9.12
N THR A 653 -59.05 0.82 8.20
CA THR A 653 -58.92 0.39 6.80
C THR A 653 -58.94 1.61 5.88
N LEU A 654 -57.92 1.78 5.05
CA LEU A 654 -57.89 2.79 3.98
C LEU A 654 -57.96 2.06 2.63
N GLU A 655 -59.04 2.23 1.87
CA GLU A 655 -59.21 1.57 0.58
C GLU A 655 -58.43 2.28 -0.55
N ASP A 656 -58.33 1.61 -1.70
CA ASP A 656 -57.50 2.06 -2.83
C ASP A 656 -57.79 3.52 -3.24
N PHE A 657 -56.72 4.22 -3.60
CA PHE A 657 -56.70 5.61 -4.06
C PHE A 657 -57.23 6.68 -3.08
N ALA A 658 -57.61 6.31 -1.85
CA ALA A 658 -58.02 7.27 -0.84
C ALA A 658 -56.91 8.29 -0.52
N SER A 659 -57.31 9.51 -0.15
CA SER A 659 -56.41 10.61 0.20
C SER A 659 -56.72 11.15 1.58
N ILE A 660 -55.76 11.07 2.50
CA ILE A 660 -55.89 11.53 3.89
C ILE A 660 -55.05 12.78 4.07
N ALA A 661 -55.70 13.93 4.15
CA ALA A 661 -55.00 15.21 4.23
C ALA A 661 -54.39 15.46 5.62
N ALA A 662 -53.50 16.46 5.68
CA ALA A 662 -52.58 16.66 6.78
C ALA A 662 -53.25 16.84 8.15
N ALA A 663 -52.61 16.32 9.19
CA ALA A 663 -53.01 16.43 10.59
C ALA A 663 -54.39 15.84 10.92
N SER A 664 -54.90 14.93 10.10
CA SER A 664 -56.16 14.23 10.35
C SER A 664 -55.96 13.00 11.22
N VAL A 665 -56.98 12.68 12.02
CA VAL A 665 -57.01 11.50 12.89
C VAL A 665 -58.12 10.57 12.43
N VAL A 666 -57.82 9.29 12.24
CA VAL A 666 -58.81 8.26 11.92
C VAL A 666 -58.98 7.37 13.14
N LEU A 667 -60.22 7.29 13.65
CA LEU A 667 -60.55 6.49 14.83
C LEU A 667 -60.51 4.98 14.54
N PRO A 668 -60.39 4.14 15.58
CA PRO A 668 -60.22 2.69 15.45
C PRO A 668 -61.40 2.04 14.71
N GLY A 669 -61.09 1.06 13.86
CA GLY A 669 -62.09 0.31 13.09
C GLY A 669 -62.76 1.07 11.94
N VAL A 670 -62.44 2.36 11.74
CA VAL A 670 -63.02 3.15 10.64
C VAL A 670 -62.45 2.71 9.29
N THR A 671 -63.35 2.57 8.31
CA THR A 671 -63.02 2.38 6.90
C THR A 671 -63.12 3.68 6.12
N VAL A 672 -62.06 4.06 5.41
CA VAL A 672 -62.06 5.18 4.46
C VAL A 672 -62.15 4.62 3.05
N GLY A 673 -63.29 4.83 2.40
CA GLY A 673 -63.63 4.18 1.14
C GLY A 673 -62.80 4.63 -0.07
N HIS A 674 -62.90 3.83 -1.13
CA HIS A 674 -62.24 4.03 -2.41
C HIS A 674 -62.37 5.47 -2.95
N HIS A 675 -61.26 6.07 -3.39
CA HIS A 675 -61.20 7.48 -3.85
C HIS A 675 -61.78 8.53 -2.88
N ALA A 676 -62.00 8.21 -1.60
CA ALA A 676 -62.46 9.20 -0.64
C ALA A 676 -61.37 10.22 -0.29
N LEU A 677 -61.80 11.40 0.15
CA LEU A 677 -60.92 12.47 0.62
C LEU A 677 -61.25 12.84 2.06
N VAL A 678 -60.28 12.67 2.95
CA VAL A 678 -60.34 13.22 4.31
C VAL A 678 -59.67 14.59 4.29
N ALA A 679 -60.43 15.65 4.58
CA ALA A 679 -59.90 17.02 4.63
C ALA A 679 -58.92 17.20 5.80
N ALA A 680 -58.08 18.23 5.72
CA ALA A 680 -57.05 18.48 6.73
C ALA A 680 -57.64 18.74 8.11
N LYS A 681 -56.95 18.28 9.17
CA LYS A 681 -57.37 18.37 10.58
C LYS A 681 -58.74 17.72 10.89
N ALA A 682 -59.21 16.79 10.06
CA ALA A 682 -60.46 16.09 10.33
C ALA A 682 -60.26 15.00 11.40
N CYS A 683 -61.26 14.80 12.26
CA CYS A 683 -61.32 13.66 13.18
C CYS A 683 -62.40 12.69 12.70
N VAL A 684 -61.98 11.65 11.98
CA VAL A 684 -62.87 10.69 11.32
C VAL A 684 -63.35 9.66 12.34
N THR A 685 -64.63 9.74 12.67
CA THR A 685 -65.27 8.94 13.76
C THR A 685 -66.20 7.85 13.25
N LYS A 686 -66.43 7.79 11.93
CA LYS A 686 -67.32 6.84 11.25
C LYS A 686 -66.76 6.56 9.86
N ASP A 687 -67.18 5.45 9.27
CA ASP A 687 -66.81 5.07 7.91
C ASP A 687 -67.10 6.19 6.90
N VAL A 688 -66.18 6.35 5.95
CA VAL A 688 -66.27 7.31 4.86
C VAL A 688 -66.67 6.58 3.60
N PRO A 689 -67.84 6.88 2.99
CA PRO A 689 -68.23 6.24 1.76
C PRO A 689 -67.27 6.54 0.60
N PRO A 690 -67.15 5.65 -0.40
CA PRO A 690 -66.37 5.89 -1.61
C PRO A 690 -66.72 7.23 -2.28
N HIS A 691 -65.71 7.88 -2.87
CA HIS A 691 -65.83 9.16 -3.60
C HIS A 691 -66.39 10.34 -2.79
N LYS A 692 -66.49 10.23 -1.45
CA LYS A 692 -66.94 11.34 -0.60
C LYS A 692 -65.79 12.14 0.00
N VAL A 693 -66.06 13.40 0.28
CA VAL A 693 -65.20 14.28 1.07
C VAL A 693 -65.75 14.37 2.48
N VAL A 694 -64.89 14.15 3.50
CA VAL A 694 -65.24 14.40 4.90
C VAL A 694 -64.36 15.48 5.52
N ALA A 695 -64.94 16.31 6.38
CA ALA A 695 -64.22 17.39 7.07
C ALA A 695 -64.79 17.67 8.47
N GLY A 696 -63.98 18.25 9.35
CA GLY A 696 -64.39 18.73 10.69
C GLY A 696 -64.02 17.81 11.85
N VAL A 697 -64.38 18.24 13.07
CA VAL A 697 -64.17 17.51 14.32
C VAL A 697 -65.49 17.50 15.11
N PRO A 698 -66.21 16.37 15.15
CA PRO A 698 -65.99 15.15 14.37
C PRO A 698 -66.27 15.36 12.87
N ALA A 699 -65.63 14.56 12.02
CA ALA A 699 -65.75 14.68 10.57
C ALA A 699 -67.17 14.31 10.08
N ARG A 700 -67.65 15.04 9.08
CA ARG A 700 -68.94 14.81 8.40
C ARG A 700 -68.74 14.87 6.90
N VAL A 701 -69.59 14.18 6.15
CA VAL A 701 -69.61 14.28 4.68
C VAL A 701 -69.98 15.70 4.29
N VAL A 702 -69.14 16.34 3.47
CA VAL A 702 -69.33 17.73 3.00
C VAL A 702 -69.55 17.83 1.49
N GLY A 703 -69.40 16.73 0.75
CA GLY A 703 -69.64 16.70 -0.69
C GLY A 703 -69.02 15.49 -1.37
N ASP A 704 -69.04 15.49 -2.71
CA ASP A 704 -68.39 14.51 -3.56
C ASP A 704 -67.00 14.97 -3.98
N THR A 705 -66.06 14.04 -4.15
CA THR A 705 -64.66 14.38 -4.51
C THR A 705 -64.56 15.03 -5.90
N LYS A 706 -65.44 14.66 -6.84
CA LYS A 706 -65.53 15.26 -8.19
C LYS A 706 -65.86 16.76 -8.20
N ASP A 707 -66.43 17.27 -7.12
CA ASP A 707 -66.80 18.68 -7.01
C ASP A 707 -65.61 19.56 -6.60
N ILE A 708 -64.54 18.96 -6.07
CA ILE A 708 -63.29 19.66 -5.78
C ILE A 708 -62.59 19.97 -7.11
N LYS A 709 -62.29 21.26 -7.35
CA LYS A 709 -61.66 21.72 -8.60
C LYS A 709 -60.15 21.93 -8.45
N LEU A 710 -59.42 21.73 -9.54
CA LEU A 710 -58.01 22.08 -9.62
C LEU A 710 -57.80 23.59 -9.43
N ARG A 711 -56.77 23.97 -8.67
CA ARG A 711 -56.39 25.36 -8.41
C ARG A 711 -55.41 25.93 -9.44
N ASN A 712 -55.49 25.45 -10.68
CA ASN A 712 -54.68 25.89 -11.82
C ASN A 712 -55.47 26.78 -12.81
N GLY A 713 -56.75 27.05 -12.52
CA GLY A 713 -57.63 27.84 -13.38
C GLY A 713 -58.37 27.05 -14.46
N SER A 714 -58.16 25.74 -14.62
CA SER A 714 -58.85 24.93 -15.66
C SER A 714 -60.32 24.64 -15.33
N GLY A 715 -60.70 24.70 -14.05
CA GLY A 715 -62.05 24.34 -13.59
C GLY A 715 -62.34 22.83 -13.61
N GLU A 716 -61.36 22.00 -13.98
CA GLU A 716 -61.48 20.56 -14.04
C GLU A 716 -61.56 19.93 -12.63
N PRO A 717 -62.24 18.78 -12.46
CA PRO A 717 -62.21 18.02 -11.22
C PRO A 717 -60.79 17.62 -10.81
N ALA A 718 -60.46 17.80 -9.53
CA ALA A 718 -59.22 17.31 -8.93
C ALA A 718 -59.27 15.81 -8.60
N TYR A 719 -60.46 15.20 -8.55
CA TYR A 719 -60.61 13.78 -8.25
C TYR A 719 -61.48 13.07 -9.30
N PRO A 720 -61.18 11.80 -9.64
CA PRO A 720 -60.09 10.97 -9.12
C PRO A 720 -58.71 11.55 -9.50
N TRP A 721 -57.77 11.54 -8.54
CA TRP A 721 -56.50 12.29 -8.69
C TRP A 721 -55.59 11.68 -9.77
N THR A 722 -55.83 10.41 -10.12
CA THR A 722 -55.20 9.65 -11.21
C THR A 722 -55.26 10.36 -12.57
N ARG A 723 -56.26 11.23 -12.78
CA ARG A 723 -56.43 11.99 -14.05
C ARG A 723 -55.41 13.09 -14.29
N HIS A 724 -54.84 13.66 -13.23
CA HIS A 724 -53.99 14.84 -13.33
C HIS A 724 -52.64 14.69 -12.62
N PHE A 725 -52.46 13.64 -11.81
CA PHE A 725 -51.23 13.40 -11.08
C PHE A 725 -50.66 12.01 -11.37
N THR A 726 -49.56 11.97 -12.14
CA THR A 726 -48.88 10.73 -12.55
C THR A 726 -47.43 10.65 -12.07
N ARG A 727 -46.92 11.72 -11.45
CA ARG A 727 -45.51 11.84 -11.06
C ARG A 727 -45.09 10.74 -10.07
N GLY A 728 -44.04 10.01 -10.44
CA GLY A 728 -43.42 8.97 -9.62
C GLY A 728 -44.12 7.60 -9.70
N TYR A 729 -45.02 7.40 -10.67
CA TYR A 729 -45.59 6.11 -11.00
C TYR A 729 -45.04 5.62 -12.35
N PRO A 730 -44.83 4.31 -12.55
CA PRO A 730 -44.42 3.75 -13.84
C PRO A 730 -45.44 4.02 -14.95
N GLU A 731 -44.98 4.30 -16.17
CA GLU A 731 -45.85 4.56 -17.33
C GLU A 731 -46.86 3.43 -17.58
N ALA A 732 -46.44 2.16 -17.42
CA ALA A 732 -47.32 1.00 -17.57
C ALA A 732 -48.50 0.99 -16.57
N ILE A 733 -48.29 1.51 -15.35
CA ILE A 733 -49.36 1.63 -14.34
C ILE A 733 -50.28 2.79 -14.69
N VAL A 734 -49.70 3.93 -15.07
CA VAL A 734 -50.45 5.13 -15.46
C VAL A 734 -51.36 4.83 -16.65
N ALA A 735 -50.89 4.06 -17.63
CA ALA A 735 -51.71 3.62 -18.77
C ALA A 735 -52.90 2.75 -18.34
N GLY A 736 -52.76 1.96 -17.28
CA GLY A 736 -53.85 1.15 -16.71
C GLY A 736 -54.99 2.00 -16.15
N TRP A 737 -54.68 3.10 -15.47
CA TRP A 737 -55.68 4.01 -14.92
C TRP A 737 -56.57 4.64 -16.01
N VAL A 738 -55.98 4.98 -17.15
CA VAL A 738 -56.71 5.54 -18.31
C VAL A 738 -57.70 4.52 -18.90
N ASN A 739 -57.36 3.23 -18.87
CA ASN A 739 -58.17 2.16 -19.47
C ASN A 739 -59.30 1.65 -18.58
N GLU A 740 -59.12 1.65 -17.24
CA GLU A 740 -60.17 1.26 -16.30
C GLU A 740 -61.29 2.30 -16.22
N GLU A 741 -60.95 3.59 -16.34
CA GLU A 741 -61.92 4.67 -16.26
C GLU A 741 -62.77 4.82 -17.53
N GLY A 742 -62.28 4.40 -18.71
CA GLY A 742 -63.06 4.39 -19.96
C GLY A 742 -64.16 3.31 -20.05
N LYS A 743 -64.31 2.46 -19.02
CA LYS A 743 -65.36 1.42 -18.93
C LYS A 743 -66.54 1.81 -18.03
N ASN A 744 -66.45 2.92 -17.29
CA ASN A 744 -67.46 3.36 -16.31
C ASN A 744 -68.10 4.72 -16.66
N ASP A 745 -67.90 5.24 -17.87
CA ASP A 745 -68.59 6.43 -18.40
C ASP A 745 -69.95 6.08 -19.02
#